data_AF-M0B597-F1
#
_entry.id   AF-M0B597-F1
#
_cell.length_a   1.000
_cell.length_b   1.000
_cell.length_c   1.000
_cell.angle_alpha   90.00
_cell.angle_beta   90.00
_cell.angle_gamma   90.00
#
_symmetry.space_group_name_H-M   'P 1'
#
loop_
_entity.id
_entity.type
_entity.pdbx_description
1 polymer ?
#
loop_
_entity_poly.entity_id
_entity_poly.type
_entity_poly.pdbx_seq_one_letter_code
_entity_poly.pdbx_strand_id
1 'polypeptide(L)'
;MSDTIDEVRDRGSRSANHHGMETVVRIRMFMVVIAVTHYQYGTPTIRYTAEHSDDVAPKRTAGDGWRYALSGARGRRPNDRVGSVADRSPRELDLAEYIENPGVTGENRTEPHVPTIPFPSVDAARTQGASARSLTERRERSPFVRSLNGEWDFVWSIAPDTAPTDFQAVDDWETIEVPSVWQTEGYGHAMYRNVPVPMYPYDPPAVPDAINPVGTYRRTVTVPGDWTADQRTFLRFEGIKSAAFVWVNGRYVGYNQGAMTPAEFDVTESLEPGKNAVTVQVIRWSDGTYLENQDMWHFAGIYRDAYLYSTPDVHLRDYFVRTELDEHYADATLTVDAEIADLSPEPEAETGTKLEAESESEAGSGGIRPSTYTLRAHLFDPDGVHVTTVEENVDVPNGERVDVTLQTTVSNPRKWSAEHPHLYQLGFELVPANSDEPIEAQLERVGFREFEIIDDRVHVNGVPLEFRGVNRHEHDPVRGRTMTADRIREDFEVMKRFNVNAVRTSHYPNDPQFAALADEYGLYVQDEVNAETHQNVELVNEYPEFDPSFMDRFRRMIQRDKNHPSIFTWSTGNEAGLGPVHYQMADYATEVDGTRFLYHQANNGGVAPFAPIIGPRYVSPDELVDIVDDGDEQRPVIMGEYSHAMGNSLGLMKPFWETIREHDQLQGGFVWDWVDQTLFEELRITPDETGHDNDGALHGNPSVVETETETDDGSALALSGLDDWVELYRDPSLDIGEPGLTVEAVIKPREPWTGADPYVTKGNTQYALQMADAETLEWFVYDPDEEWVTVSAPVPDDWTDTWHHVAGVHTGSELQLYVDGELLGTTAHSGRINRARQPVNVGRNAGLHGDGYEGWLSNAVFDSVRIYDRALSPAEFESDRTDDAVVHLTFEEFRDEGTFRSYGSSPFCINGTVFADRTPQPELWELKKAHQPVEIDPVDAVSGEVAIANRFHFTPLDELETTWELTDGETVVQEGTLSLETEPGETQTVSVPFEEPELEPGAEYWLTVRVALAADTEWADAGHEVAFCLLYTSLMALASPLRDVYKRQPRYADDRNSNRAYRRPATR
;
A
#
# COMPACT_ATOMS: atom_id res chain seq x y z
N MET A 1 -20.74 -20.71 43.04
CA MET A 1 -21.16 -21.75 44.02
C MET A 1 -20.02 -22.74 44.12
N SER A 2 -19.41 -22.82 45.30
CA SER A 2 -18.35 -23.76 45.63
C SER A 2 -18.92 -25.17 45.81
N ASP A 3 -18.15 -26.20 45.47
CA ASP A 3 -17.69 -27.23 46.41
C ASP A 3 -17.22 -28.52 45.70
N THR A 4 -16.02 -28.99 46.09
CA THR A 4 -15.60 -30.42 46.24
C THR A 4 -15.52 -31.35 45.02
N ILE A 5 -14.64 -32.35 44.92
CA ILE A 5 -13.34 -32.75 45.51
C ILE A 5 -12.97 -34.09 44.83
N ASP A 6 -11.68 -34.28 44.56
CA ASP A 6 -10.88 -35.52 44.59
C ASP A 6 -11.14 -36.77 43.69
N GLU A 7 -10.10 -37.02 42.89
CA GLU A 7 -9.18 -38.19 42.95
C GLU A 7 -9.42 -39.51 42.19
N VAL A 8 -8.34 -39.83 41.45
CA VAL A 8 -7.59 -41.12 41.39
C VAL A 8 -7.98 -42.17 40.33
N ARG A 9 -7.18 -42.11 39.24
CA ARG A 9 -6.12 -43.08 38.85
C ARG A 9 -6.52 -44.51 38.43
N ASP A 10 -6.14 -44.79 37.18
CA ASP A 10 -5.22 -45.87 36.75
C ASP A 10 -5.81 -47.09 36.00
N ARG A 11 -5.08 -47.44 34.93
CA ARG A 11 -4.97 -48.71 34.18
C ARG A 11 -5.98 -49.06 33.08
N GLY A 12 -5.46 -49.03 31.85
CA GLY A 12 -4.94 -50.27 31.26
C GLY A 12 -5.74 -50.93 30.13
N SER A 13 -5.34 -50.62 28.89
CA SER A 13 -5.06 -51.52 27.75
C SER A 13 -6.03 -52.67 27.38
N ARG A 14 -6.39 -52.69 26.08
CA ARG A 14 -6.34 -53.81 25.10
C ARG A 14 -7.64 -54.09 24.31
N SER A 15 -7.47 -53.93 22.99
CA SER A 15 -7.78 -54.85 21.89
C SER A 15 -9.24 -55.12 21.47
N ALA A 16 -9.52 -54.62 20.27
CA ALA A 16 -9.88 -55.37 19.04
C ALA A 16 -11.28 -56.01 18.86
N ASN A 17 -11.81 -55.67 17.67
CA ASN A 17 -12.51 -56.51 16.68
C ASN A 17 -14.06 -56.50 16.60
N HIS A 18 -14.51 -55.84 15.50
CA HIS A 18 -15.21 -56.42 14.33
C HIS A 18 -16.75 -56.38 14.19
N HIS A 19 -17.16 -56.10 12.94
CA HIS A 19 -18.49 -56.12 12.28
C HIS A 19 -19.37 -54.87 12.55
N GLY A 20 -19.81 -54.07 11.57
CA GLY A 20 -20.02 -54.29 10.14
C GLY A 20 -21.51 -54.12 9.84
N MET A 21 -21.92 -53.06 9.15
CA MET A 21 -23.15 -53.01 8.35
C MET A 21 -23.17 -51.78 7.42
N GLU A 22 -23.25 -52.07 6.13
CA GLU A 22 -23.49 -51.16 5.02
C GLU A 22 -24.85 -50.46 5.15
N THR A 23 -24.95 -49.21 4.72
CA THR A 23 -26.12 -48.72 3.97
C THR A 23 -25.68 -47.58 3.05
N VAL A 24 -25.76 -47.87 1.75
CA VAL A 24 -25.59 -46.94 0.63
C VAL A 24 -26.85 -46.07 0.50
N VAL A 25 -26.70 -44.74 0.50
CA VAL A 25 -27.64 -43.83 -0.17
C VAL A 25 -26.84 -42.78 -0.93
N ARG A 26 -27.01 -42.78 -2.26
CA ARG A 26 -26.47 -41.81 -3.21
C ARG A 26 -27.12 -40.44 -2.99
N ILE A 27 -26.32 -39.39 -2.88
CA ILE A 27 -26.71 -38.02 -3.18
C ILE A 27 -25.68 -37.45 -4.15
N ARG A 28 -26.16 -36.98 -5.31
CA ARG A 28 -25.38 -36.21 -6.28
C ARG A 28 -25.12 -34.84 -5.66
N MET A 29 -23.85 -34.48 -5.47
CA MET A 29 -23.42 -33.11 -5.20
C MET A 29 -22.72 -32.58 -6.45
N PHE A 30 -23.22 -31.43 -6.93
CA PHE A 30 -22.47 -30.54 -7.80
C PHE A 30 -21.35 -29.92 -6.95
N MET A 31 -20.11 -30.08 -7.40
CA MET A 31 -18.93 -29.44 -6.82
C MET A 31 -18.88 -27.99 -7.29
N VAL A 32 -19.07 -27.05 -6.37
CA VAL A 32 -18.49 -25.70 -6.45
C VAL A 32 -17.21 -25.79 -5.62
N VAL A 33 -16.08 -25.54 -6.27
CA VAL A 33 -14.76 -25.54 -5.64
C VAL A 33 -14.59 -24.18 -4.98
N ILE A 34 -14.73 -24.13 -3.66
CA ILE A 34 -14.26 -23.03 -2.82
C ILE A 34 -12.95 -23.52 -2.22
N ALA A 35 -11.82 -22.99 -2.67
CA ALA A 35 -10.54 -23.15 -2.01
C ALA A 35 -10.47 -22.08 -0.91
N VAL A 36 -10.87 -22.44 0.30
CA VAL A 36 -10.56 -21.69 1.52
C VAL A 36 -9.53 -22.50 2.27
N THR A 37 -8.27 -22.07 2.18
CA THR A 37 -7.15 -22.62 2.94
C THR A 37 -7.26 -22.10 4.37
N HIS A 38 -7.94 -22.84 5.25
CA HIS A 38 -7.80 -22.66 6.69
C HIS A 38 -6.57 -23.45 7.17
N TYR A 39 -5.46 -22.76 7.41
CA TYR A 39 -4.36 -23.31 8.20
C TYR A 39 -4.71 -23.18 9.69
N GLN A 40 -5.18 -24.27 10.31
CA GLN A 40 -5.30 -24.38 11.76
C GLN A 40 -3.94 -24.76 12.36
N TYR A 41 -3.21 -23.78 12.89
CA TYR A 41 -2.15 -24.08 13.86
C TYR A 41 -2.79 -24.33 15.23
N GLY A 42 -2.70 -25.58 15.69
CA GLY A 42 -3.10 -25.96 17.03
C GLY A 42 -1.96 -25.68 18.02
N THR A 43 -2.18 -24.73 18.93
CA THR A 43 -1.39 -24.59 20.17
C THR A 43 -2.28 -24.18 21.34
N PRO A 44 -1.94 -24.58 22.57
CA PRO A 44 -2.90 -24.76 23.65
C PRO A 44 -3.30 -23.43 24.31
N THR A 45 -4.60 -23.24 24.51
CA THR A 45 -5.20 -22.22 25.38
C THR A 45 -4.49 -22.16 26.75
N ILE A 46 -3.70 -21.11 26.99
CA ILE A 46 -3.30 -20.70 28.34
C ILE A 46 -4.33 -19.69 28.82
N ARG A 47 -5.14 -20.07 29.80
CA ARG A 47 -6.09 -19.18 30.47
C ARG A 47 -5.33 -18.23 31.39
N TYR A 48 -5.36 -16.93 31.12
CA TYR A 48 -5.05 -15.91 32.10
C TYR A 48 -6.18 -15.86 33.15
N THR A 49 -5.90 -16.30 34.37
CA THR A 49 -6.73 -15.97 35.54
C THR A 49 -6.15 -14.73 36.20
N ALA A 50 -6.80 -13.59 36.02
CA ALA A 50 -6.55 -12.39 36.82
C ALA A 50 -7.14 -12.59 38.22
N GLU A 51 -6.30 -12.90 39.22
CA GLU A 51 -6.69 -12.78 40.62
C GLU A 51 -6.63 -11.30 41.03
N HIS A 52 -7.80 -10.78 41.41
CA HIS A 52 -7.94 -9.53 42.14
C HIS A 52 -7.16 -9.58 43.45
N SER A 53 -6.27 -8.60 43.66
CA SER A 53 -5.89 -8.17 45.01
C SER A 53 -6.24 -6.69 45.16
N ASP A 54 -7.41 -6.45 45.76
CA ASP A 54 -7.69 -5.22 46.50
C ASP A 54 -6.71 -5.15 47.69
N ASP A 55 -5.77 -4.20 47.66
CA ASP A 55 -5.60 -3.25 48.77
C ASP A 55 -4.41 -2.31 48.50
N VAL A 56 -4.57 -1.09 49.03
CA VAL A 56 -3.62 0.04 49.04
C VAL A 56 -3.71 1.00 47.85
N ALA A 57 -4.73 1.85 47.89
CA ALA A 57 -4.64 3.20 47.35
C ALA A 57 -3.68 4.06 48.20
N PRO A 58 -2.84 4.90 47.57
CA PRO A 58 -2.50 6.20 48.13
C PRO A 58 -3.08 7.33 47.28
N LYS A 59 -3.79 8.19 47.99
CA LYS A 59 -4.32 9.49 47.60
C LYS A 59 -3.40 10.26 46.64
N ARG A 60 -3.99 10.71 45.53
CA ARG A 60 -3.50 11.82 44.71
C ARG A 60 -3.27 13.06 45.59
N THR A 61 -2.05 13.57 45.55
CA THR A 61 -1.74 14.98 45.79
C THR A 61 -1.19 15.55 44.49
N ALA A 62 -1.86 16.59 43.99
CA ALA A 62 -1.36 17.43 42.93
C ALA A 62 -0.02 18.06 43.34
N GLY A 63 0.92 18.11 42.40
CA GLY A 63 2.26 18.66 42.60
C GLY A 63 3.34 17.59 42.56
N ASP A 64 3.66 17.15 41.34
CA ASP A 64 5.01 16.88 40.84
C ASP A 64 4.85 16.17 39.48
N GLY A 65 5.08 16.92 38.41
CA GLY A 65 5.05 16.41 37.05
C GLY A 65 6.14 15.36 36.86
N TRP A 66 5.79 14.24 36.24
CA TRP A 66 6.74 13.28 35.72
C TRP A 66 7.51 13.90 34.56
N ARG A 67 8.53 14.70 34.91
CA ARG A 67 9.62 15.02 33.99
C ARG A 67 10.45 13.76 33.85
N TYR A 68 10.15 12.95 32.84
CA TYR A 68 11.17 12.03 32.34
C TYR A 68 12.38 12.86 31.94
N ALA A 69 13.51 12.49 32.51
CA ALA A 69 14.77 13.18 32.34
C ALA A 69 15.31 12.95 30.93
N LEU A 70 14.82 13.72 29.96
CA LEU A 70 15.64 14.22 28.85
C LEU A 70 16.60 15.29 29.40
N SER A 71 17.46 14.90 30.34
CA SER A 71 18.67 15.65 30.68
C SER A 71 19.93 15.05 30.03
N GLY A 72 19.74 14.16 29.06
CA GLY A 72 20.79 13.61 28.20
C GLY A 72 20.79 14.15 26.76
N ALA A 73 19.71 14.80 26.31
CA ALA A 73 19.61 15.46 25.01
C ALA A 73 19.23 16.94 25.19
N ARG A 74 20.03 17.68 25.98
CA ARG A 74 20.19 19.10 25.66
C ARG A 74 20.92 19.12 24.34
N GLY A 75 20.31 19.78 23.35
CA GLY A 75 20.79 19.82 21.99
C GLY A 75 22.30 19.84 21.89
N ARG A 76 22.84 18.90 21.13
CA ARG A 76 23.87 19.32 20.20
C ARG A 76 23.21 20.35 19.33
N ARG A 77 23.70 21.58 19.43
CA ARG A 77 23.34 22.63 18.48
C ARG A 77 23.59 22.06 17.08
N PRO A 78 22.86 22.49 16.03
CA PRO A 78 23.26 22.23 14.65
C PRO A 78 24.71 22.68 14.35
N ASN A 79 25.31 23.49 15.23
CA ASN A 79 26.70 23.97 15.18
C ASN A 79 27.70 23.23 16.08
N ASP A 80 27.35 22.13 16.75
CA ASP A 80 28.39 21.28 17.34
C ASP A 80 29.09 20.54 16.20
N ARG A 81 30.15 21.18 15.67
CA ARG A 81 31.16 20.54 14.82
C ARG A 81 31.65 19.27 15.52
N VAL A 82 31.00 18.15 15.23
CA VAL A 82 31.64 16.84 15.26
C VAL A 82 32.85 17.01 14.35
N GLY A 83 34.05 16.78 14.91
CA GLY A 83 35.30 17.11 14.23
C GLY A 83 35.28 16.63 12.77
N SER A 84 35.54 17.56 11.84
CA SER A 84 35.67 17.36 10.38
C SER A 84 35.27 15.97 9.88
N VAL A 85 33.97 15.76 9.64
CA VAL A 85 33.42 14.54 9.01
C VAL A 85 33.44 14.64 7.47
N ALA A 86 34.09 15.68 6.92
CA ALA A 86 33.89 16.16 5.55
C ALA A 86 34.54 15.34 4.42
N ASP A 87 34.92 14.07 4.62
CA ASP A 87 35.67 13.31 3.62
C ASP A 87 35.41 11.78 3.66
N ARG A 88 34.26 11.32 4.18
CA ARG A 88 33.97 9.87 4.19
C ARG A 88 33.63 9.36 2.78
N SER A 89 34.52 8.54 2.25
CA SER A 89 34.24 7.67 1.10
C SER A 89 33.29 6.53 1.50
N PRO A 90 32.57 5.89 0.55
CA PRO A 90 31.78 4.69 0.84
C PRO A 90 32.56 3.60 1.61
N ARG A 91 33.88 3.50 1.43
CA ARG A 91 34.75 2.53 2.13
C ARG A 91 34.93 2.80 3.63
N GLU A 92 34.55 3.98 4.10
CA GLU A 92 34.69 4.40 5.50
C GLU A 92 33.36 4.31 6.27
N LEU A 93 32.28 3.91 5.60
CA LEU A 93 30.98 3.62 6.23
C LEU A 93 30.94 2.14 6.62
N ASP A 94 30.67 1.87 7.89
CA ASP A 94 30.34 0.51 8.35
C ASP A 94 28.87 0.26 8.04
N LEU A 95 28.59 -0.51 6.99
CA LEU A 95 27.24 -0.67 6.47
C LEU A 95 26.27 -1.26 7.50
N ALA A 96 26.73 -2.19 8.32
CA ALA A 96 25.93 -2.82 9.37
C ALA A 96 25.46 -1.81 10.44
N GLU A 97 26.25 -0.75 10.71
CA GLU A 97 25.83 0.32 11.65
C GLU A 97 24.59 1.10 11.16
N TYR A 98 24.28 1.04 9.86
CA TYR A 98 23.20 1.79 9.23
C TYR A 98 22.02 0.92 8.78
N ILE A 99 22.26 -0.23 8.15
CA ILE A 99 21.19 -1.06 7.54
C ILE A 99 20.81 -2.28 8.37
N GLU A 100 21.45 -2.52 9.50
CA GLU A 100 21.12 -3.59 10.46
C GLU A 100 20.92 -3.02 11.88
N ASN A 101 20.63 -1.71 11.97
CA ASN A 101 20.51 -0.99 13.23
C ASN A 101 19.23 -0.16 13.25
N PRO A 102 18.13 -0.70 13.79
CA PRO A 102 16.82 -0.05 13.77
C PRO A 102 16.74 1.30 14.52
N GLY A 103 17.77 1.64 15.30
CA GLY A 103 17.91 2.93 15.95
C GLY A 103 18.46 4.05 15.04
N VAL A 104 19.00 3.71 13.87
CA VAL A 104 19.58 4.66 12.90
C VAL A 104 18.61 4.82 11.72
N THR A 105 17.61 5.68 11.89
CA THR A 105 16.58 5.93 10.86
C THR A 105 17.03 6.93 9.78
N GLY A 106 18.10 7.67 10.04
CA GLY A 106 18.71 8.63 9.14
C GLY A 106 19.85 9.40 9.79
N GLU A 107 20.68 10.04 8.96
CA GLU A 107 21.82 10.87 9.39
C GLU A 107 21.80 12.19 8.61
N ASN A 108 21.97 13.32 9.31
CA ASN A 108 21.97 14.68 8.74
C ASN A 108 20.71 15.07 7.94
N ARG A 109 19.59 14.36 8.15
CA ARG A 109 18.29 14.78 7.62
C ARG A 109 17.80 16.02 8.35
N THR A 110 17.09 16.89 7.64
CA THR A 110 16.32 17.98 8.26
C THR A 110 15.16 17.40 9.08
N GLU A 111 14.69 18.16 10.06
CA GLU A 111 13.51 17.75 10.83
C GLU A 111 12.24 17.79 9.95
N PRO A 112 11.30 16.84 10.10
CA PRO A 112 10.10 16.78 9.26
C PRO A 112 9.24 18.05 9.36
N HIS A 113 8.73 18.53 8.22
CA HIS A 113 7.90 19.72 8.10
C HIS A 113 6.95 19.57 6.89
N VAL A 114 5.98 20.48 6.78
CA VAL A 114 5.05 20.51 5.63
C VAL A 114 5.80 20.79 4.31
N PRO A 115 5.36 20.27 3.15
CA PRO A 115 6.05 20.49 1.89
C PRO A 115 6.24 21.98 1.54
N THR A 116 7.50 22.40 1.43
CA THR A 116 7.87 23.80 1.16
C THR A 116 8.09 24.04 -0.32
N ILE A 117 7.41 25.06 -0.87
CA ILE A 117 7.66 25.58 -2.23
C ILE A 117 7.86 27.10 -2.12
N PRO A 118 9.11 27.58 -2.04
CA PRO A 118 9.37 29.00 -1.85
C PRO A 118 9.05 29.79 -3.12
N PHE A 119 8.50 30.99 -2.96
CA PHE A 119 8.21 31.96 -4.02
C PHE A 119 8.67 33.36 -3.59
N PRO A 120 8.84 34.30 -4.53
CA PRO A 120 9.27 35.66 -4.19
C PRO A 120 8.15 36.53 -3.59
N SER A 121 6.87 36.16 -3.77
CA SER A 121 5.70 36.84 -3.17
C SER A 121 4.46 35.95 -3.22
N VAL A 122 3.43 36.27 -2.43
CA VAL A 122 2.13 35.55 -2.51
C VAL A 122 1.52 35.65 -3.90
N ASP A 123 1.59 36.83 -4.54
CA ASP A 123 1.07 37.03 -5.89
C ASP A 123 1.78 36.13 -6.92
N ALA A 124 3.11 35.94 -6.79
CA ALA A 124 3.84 35.02 -7.63
C ALA A 124 3.41 33.56 -7.37
N ALA A 125 3.31 33.15 -6.10
CA ALA A 125 2.87 31.81 -5.72
C ALA A 125 1.47 31.48 -6.27
N ARG A 126 0.53 32.44 -6.19
CA ARG A 126 -0.84 32.27 -6.70
C ARG A 126 -0.90 32.26 -8.21
N THR A 127 -0.26 33.22 -8.89
CA THR A 127 -0.35 33.33 -10.36
C THR A 127 0.42 32.23 -11.09
N GLN A 128 1.60 31.84 -10.59
CA GLN A 128 2.39 30.75 -11.15
C GLN A 128 1.79 29.39 -10.77
N GLY A 129 1.16 29.26 -9.60
CA GLY A 129 0.48 28.05 -9.17
C GLY A 129 -0.90 27.81 -9.82
N ALA A 130 -1.62 28.87 -10.22
CA ALA A 130 -3.02 28.79 -10.65
C ALA A 130 -3.28 27.88 -11.86
N SER A 131 -2.29 27.65 -12.72
CA SER A 131 -2.42 26.74 -13.87
C SER A 131 -1.57 25.48 -13.75
N ALA A 132 -0.96 25.23 -12.59
CA ALA A 132 -0.22 23.99 -12.35
C ALA A 132 -1.23 22.88 -12.07
N ARG A 133 -1.12 21.77 -12.79
CA ARG A 133 -1.96 20.60 -12.57
C ARG A 133 -1.40 19.70 -11.47
N SER A 134 -0.09 19.73 -11.22
CA SER A 134 0.57 18.92 -10.18
C SER A 134 1.46 19.75 -9.24
N LEU A 135 1.82 19.18 -8.09
CA LEU A 135 2.84 19.69 -7.19
C LEU A 135 4.21 19.72 -7.88
N THR A 136 4.55 18.72 -8.69
CA THR A 136 5.76 18.73 -9.53
C THR A 136 5.80 19.94 -10.45
N GLU A 137 4.72 20.21 -11.20
CA GLU A 137 4.65 21.37 -12.08
C GLU A 137 4.68 22.69 -11.29
N ARG A 138 4.04 22.74 -10.12
CA ARG A 138 4.07 23.91 -9.24
C ARG A 138 5.47 24.20 -8.71
N ARG A 139 6.22 23.16 -8.33
CA ARG A 139 7.63 23.23 -7.94
C ARG A 139 8.47 23.78 -9.08
N GLU A 140 8.37 23.20 -10.28
CA GLU A 140 9.16 23.61 -11.45
C GLU A 140 8.96 25.07 -11.88
N ARG A 141 7.80 25.65 -11.54
CA ARG A 141 7.50 27.06 -11.82
C ARG A 141 8.11 28.03 -10.80
N SER A 142 8.51 27.54 -9.61
CA SER A 142 9.23 28.38 -8.66
C SER A 142 10.65 28.67 -9.14
N PRO A 143 11.11 29.94 -9.10
CA PRO A 143 12.50 30.26 -9.43
C PRO A 143 13.50 29.67 -8.43
N PHE A 144 13.03 29.23 -7.25
CA PHE A 144 13.81 28.71 -6.15
C PHE A 144 13.82 27.18 -6.08
N VAL A 145 13.26 26.49 -7.07
CA VAL A 145 13.28 25.02 -7.14
C VAL A 145 13.91 24.55 -8.45
N ARG A 146 14.71 23.49 -8.41
CA ARG A 146 15.28 22.84 -9.59
C ARG A 146 15.00 21.35 -9.50
N SER A 147 14.20 20.85 -10.45
CA SER A 147 13.90 19.43 -10.59
C SER A 147 15.18 18.64 -10.90
N LEU A 148 15.30 17.49 -10.24
CA LEU A 148 16.29 16.46 -10.54
C LEU A 148 15.62 15.22 -11.17
N ASN A 149 14.35 15.30 -11.59
CA ASN A 149 13.69 14.24 -12.37
C ASN A 149 14.23 14.17 -13.81
N GLY A 150 14.06 13.04 -14.48
CA GLY A 150 14.60 12.70 -15.80
C GLY A 150 15.73 11.67 -15.72
N GLU A 151 16.56 11.60 -16.75
CA GLU A 151 17.67 10.65 -16.84
C GLU A 151 18.78 10.88 -15.78
N TRP A 152 19.26 9.80 -15.16
CA TRP A 152 20.43 9.71 -14.29
C TRP A 152 21.40 8.67 -14.83
N ASP A 153 22.70 8.88 -14.61
CA ASP A 153 23.70 7.81 -14.76
C ASP A 153 23.40 6.73 -13.71
N PHE A 154 23.47 5.46 -14.10
CA PHE A 154 23.12 4.33 -13.23
C PHE A 154 24.10 3.16 -13.31
N VAL A 155 24.31 2.50 -12.17
CA VAL A 155 24.97 1.20 -12.05
C VAL A 155 24.17 0.34 -11.09
N TRP A 156 23.82 -0.88 -11.52
CA TRP A 156 23.20 -1.89 -10.67
C TRP A 156 24.25 -2.90 -10.19
N SER A 157 24.14 -3.33 -8.94
CA SER A 157 25.02 -4.33 -8.32
C SER A 157 24.20 -5.30 -7.49
N ILE A 158 24.55 -6.59 -7.51
CA ILE A 158 23.78 -7.65 -6.84
C ILE A 158 23.87 -7.56 -5.31
N ALA A 159 24.98 -7.01 -4.79
CA ALA A 159 25.28 -6.90 -3.37
C ALA A 159 26.13 -5.65 -3.06
N PRO A 160 26.14 -5.17 -1.79
CA PRO A 160 26.86 -3.94 -1.43
C PRO A 160 28.38 -4.00 -1.61
N ASP A 161 28.99 -5.17 -1.48
CA ASP A 161 30.43 -5.38 -1.65
C ASP A 161 30.89 -5.26 -3.11
N THR A 162 29.98 -5.56 -4.06
CA THR A 162 30.18 -5.39 -5.50
C THR A 162 29.86 -3.97 -5.99
N ALA A 163 29.20 -3.15 -5.17
CA ALA A 163 28.82 -1.79 -5.55
C ALA A 163 30.04 -0.85 -5.67
N PRO A 164 30.03 0.12 -6.60
CA PRO A 164 31.13 1.07 -6.74
C PRO A 164 31.39 1.87 -5.46
N THR A 165 32.64 1.88 -5.00
CA THR A 165 33.08 2.69 -3.86
C THR A 165 33.90 3.92 -4.25
N ASP A 166 34.34 3.98 -5.50
CA ASP A 166 34.99 5.14 -6.13
C ASP A 166 34.20 5.52 -7.38
N PHE A 167 33.30 6.49 -7.24
CA PHE A 167 32.38 6.91 -8.30
C PHE A 167 33.08 7.52 -9.53
N GLN A 168 34.34 7.95 -9.38
CA GLN A 168 35.13 8.52 -10.49
C GLN A 168 35.81 7.44 -11.33
N ALA A 169 36.00 6.24 -10.77
CA ALA A 169 36.62 5.11 -11.44
C ALA A 169 35.62 4.26 -12.27
N VAL A 170 34.34 4.62 -12.24
CA VAL A 170 33.30 3.95 -13.03
C VAL A 170 33.36 4.51 -14.46
N ASP A 171 33.85 3.68 -15.39
CA ASP A 171 34.05 4.06 -16.79
C ASP A 171 32.75 3.95 -17.63
N ASP A 172 31.89 2.96 -17.36
CA ASP A 172 30.68 2.66 -18.14
C ASP A 172 29.42 2.80 -17.27
N TRP A 173 28.78 3.96 -17.31
CA TRP A 173 27.47 4.18 -16.69
C TRP A 173 26.36 3.88 -17.68
N GLU A 174 25.33 3.18 -17.22
CA GLU A 174 24.05 3.09 -17.92
C GLU A 174 23.18 4.31 -17.58
N THR A 175 21.96 4.36 -18.08
CA THR A 175 21.00 5.43 -17.79
C THR A 175 19.71 4.87 -17.22
N ILE A 176 19.12 5.56 -16.25
CA ILE A 176 17.83 5.23 -15.67
C ILE A 176 16.97 6.49 -15.52
N GLU A 177 15.66 6.38 -15.70
CA GLU A 177 14.72 7.47 -15.47
C GLU A 177 14.45 7.62 -13.96
N VAL A 178 14.39 8.85 -13.44
CA VAL A 178 13.94 9.15 -12.09
C VAL A 178 12.77 10.14 -12.15
N PRO A 179 11.64 9.88 -11.48
CA PRO A 179 11.40 8.74 -10.60
C PRO A 179 11.07 7.43 -11.34
N SER A 180 11.58 6.32 -10.80
CA SER A 180 11.19 4.96 -11.20
C SER A 180 11.50 3.96 -10.08
N VAL A 181 10.89 2.78 -10.16
CA VAL A 181 11.42 1.59 -9.50
C VAL A 181 12.34 0.88 -10.50
N TRP A 182 13.53 0.46 -10.09
CA TRP A 182 14.51 -0.04 -11.06
C TRP A 182 14.04 -1.35 -11.74
N GLN A 183 13.10 -2.07 -11.12
CA GLN A 183 12.56 -3.32 -11.65
C GLN A 183 11.75 -3.12 -12.93
N THR A 184 11.04 -2.00 -13.07
CA THR A 184 10.31 -1.67 -14.31
C THR A 184 11.22 -1.08 -15.39
N GLU A 185 12.46 -0.73 -15.02
CA GLU A 185 13.51 -0.28 -15.94
C GLU A 185 14.44 -1.44 -16.37
N GLY A 186 14.11 -2.69 -15.99
CA GLY A 186 14.82 -3.90 -16.42
C GLY A 186 15.91 -4.41 -15.45
N TYR A 187 16.11 -3.78 -14.30
CA TYR A 187 17.15 -4.15 -13.35
C TYR A 187 16.61 -5.00 -12.19
N GLY A 188 17.36 -6.02 -11.77
CA GLY A 188 16.95 -6.91 -10.68
C GLY A 188 15.59 -7.57 -10.92
N HIS A 189 14.85 -7.84 -9.84
CA HIS A 189 13.67 -8.72 -9.85
C HIS A 189 12.51 -8.09 -9.09
N ALA A 190 11.32 -7.98 -9.70
CA ALA A 190 10.10 -7.68 -8.97
C ALA A 190 9.68 -8.93 -8.18
N MET A 191 9.38 -8.76 -6.89
CA MET A 191 9.00 -9.88 -6.02
C MET A 191 7.66 -9.57 -5.37
N TYR A 192 6.69 -10.46 -5.52
CA TYR A 192 5.41 -10.36 -4.81
C TYR A 192 5.43 -11.31 -3.61
N ARG A 193 5.07 -10.81 -2.43
CA ARG A 193 4.85 -11.61 -1.22
C ARG A 193 3.63 -11.04 -0.47
N ASN A 194 2.91 -11.93 0.22
CA ASN A 194 1.83 -11.54 1.13
C ASN A 194 2.38 -11.38 2.54
N VAL A 195 2.62 -12.51 3.23
CA VAL A 195 3.07 -12.51 4.63
C VAL A 195 4.59 -12.47 4.76
N PRO A 196 5.40 -13.29 4.06
CA PRO A 196 6.84 -13.31 4.27
C PRO A 196 7.54 -12.04 3.77
N VAL A 197 8.56 -11.58 4.49
CA VAL A 197 9.48 -10.56 3.97
C VAL A 197 10.23 -11.11 2.75
N PRO A 198 10.67 -10.26 1.80
CA PRO A 198 11.38 -10.70 0.58
C PRO A 198 12.85 -11.11 0.83
N MET A 199 13.25 -11.27 2.09
CA MET A 199 14.61 -11.57 2.54
C MET A 199 14.66 -12.98 3.12
N TYR A 200 15.80 -13.64 2.98
CA TYR A 200 16.03 -14.95 3.58
C TYR A 200 17.48 -15.10 4.09
N PRO A 201 17.69 -15.70 5.27
CA PRO A 201 16.68 -16.10 6.26
C PRO A 201 16.02 -14.88 6.93
N TYR A 202 14.88 -15.09 7.60
CA TYR A 202 14.28 -14.09 8.48
C TYR A 202 15.06 -14.02 9.80
N ASP A 203 15.82 -12.95 10.02
CA ASP A 203 16.67 -12.79 11.22
C ASP A 203 16.80 -11.31 11.65
N PRO A 204 15.74 -10.68 12.20
CA PRO A 204 15.78 -9.27 12.57
C PRO A 204 16.85 -8.96 13.63
N PRO A 205 17.62 -7.85 13.49
CA PRO A 205 17.54 -6.83 12.44
C PRO A 205 18.47 -7.06 11.24
N ALA A 206 19.12 -8.22 11.14
CA ALA A 206 20.10 -8.51 10.09
C ALA A 206 19.46 -8.56 8.70
N VAL A 207 20.26 -8.28 7.67
CA VAL A 207 19.86 -8.41 6.27
C VAL A 207 20.84 -9.29 5.49
N PRO A 208 20.45 -9.88 4.35
CA PRO A 208 21.34 -10.77 3.63
C PRO A 208 22.56 -10.03 3.03
N ASP A 209 23.77 -10.56 3.21
CA ASP A 209 24.99 -9.97 2.65
C ASP A 209 25.19 -10.34 1.16
N ALA A 210 24.98 -11.62 0.83
CA ALA A 210 25.39 -12.20 -0.45
C ALA A 210 24.49 -11.76 -1.63
N ILE A 211 23.24 -11.45 -1.34
CA ILE A 211 22.29 -10.86 -2.29
C ILE A 211 21.63 -9.73 -1.52
N ASN A 212 21.90 -8.49 -1.90
CA ASN A 212 21.20 -7.30 -1.43
C ASN A 212 21.41 -6.19 -2.45
N PRO A 213 20.56 -6.13 -3.49
CA PRO A 213 20.82 -5.31 -4.66
C PRO A 213 21.00 -3.83 -4.32
N VAL A 214 21.97 -3.20 -4.97
CA VAL A 214 22.32 -1.78 -4.81
C VAL A 214 22.21 -1.06 -6.15
N GLY A 215 21.44 0.02 -6.19
CA GLY A 215 21.40 0.96 -7.30
C GLY A 215 22.24 2.19 -7.00
N THR A 216 23.30 2.42 -7.76
CA THR A 216 24.12 3.64 -7.67
C THR A 216 23.69 4.61 -8.75
N TYR A 217 23.13 5.75 -8.34
CA TYR A 217 22.64 6.82 -9.21
C TYR A 217 23.61 8.00 -9.17
N ARG A 218 23.86 8.63 -10.32
CA ARG A 218 24.60 9.89 -10.38
C ARG A 218 23.95 10.87 -11.36
N ARG A 219 23.81 12.12 -10.94
CA ARG A 219 23.30 13.20 -11.78
C ARG A 219 24.11 14.47 -11.62
N THR A 220 24.36 15.12 -12.75
CA THR A 220 24.90 16.48 -12.75
C THR A 220 23.75 17.49 -12.72
N VAL A 221 23.76 18.37 -11.72
CA VAL A 221 22.83 19.50 -11.61
C VAL A 221 23.59 20.81 -11.74
N THR A 222 22.97 21.81 -12.38
CA THR A 222 23.53 23.17 -12.43
C THR A 222 22.76 24.05 -11.46
N VAL A 223 23.43 24.48 -10.40
CA VAL A 223 22.85 25.45 -9.45
C VAL A 223 22.85 26.82 -10.14
N PRO A 224 21.71 27.52 -10.20
CA PRO A 224 21.59 28.83 -10.83
C PRO A 224 22.52 29.86 -10.16
N GLY A 225 23.13 30.73 -10.96
CA GLY A 225 24.03 31.78 -10.42
C GLY A 225 23.32 32.91 -9.67
N ASP A 226 21.99 32.96 -9.75
CA ASP A 226 21.10 33.86 -8.99
C ASP A 226 20.67 33.26 -7.64
N TRP A 227 21.00 31.99 -7.36
CA TRP A 227 20.99 31.51 -5.97
C TRP A 227 22.22 32.10 -5.28
N THR A 228 21.98 33.07 -4.41
CA THR A 228 23.02 33.91 -3.80
C THR A 228 23.73 33.18 -2.65
N ALA A 229 24.87 33.70 -2.21
CA ALA A 229 25.61 33.14 -1.07
C ALA A 229 24.87 33.26 0.28
N ASP A 230 23.83 34.10 0.36
CA ASP A 230 23.02 34.35 1.56
C ASP A 230 21.72 33.51 1.56
N GLN A 231 21.74 32.37 0.86
CA GLN A 231 20.64 31.42 0.78
C GLN A 231 21.08 30.02 1.17
N ARG A 232 20.17 29.26 1.78
CA ARG A 232 20.33 27.83 2.06
C ARG A 232 19.76 27.03 0.91
N THR A 233 20.40 25.92 0.57
CA THR A 233 19.97 24.99 -0.47
C THR A 233 19.81 23.60 0.11
N PHE A 234 18.65 23.01 -0.15
CA PHE A 234 18.28 21.68 0.31
C PHE A 234 18.11 20.73 -0.86
N LEU A 235 18.59 19.50 -0.70
CA LEU A 235 18.34 18.38 -1.59
C LEU A 235 17.24 17.51 -0.98
N ARG A 236 16.16 17.31 -1.73
CA ARG A 236 14.98 16.57 -1.28
C ARG A 236 14.61 15.46 -2.23
N PHE A 237 14.29 14.31 -1.66
CA PHE A 237 13.71 13.15 -2.34
C PHE A 237 12.36 12.85 -1.68
N GLU A 238 11.27 12.82 -2.45
CA GLU A 238 9.93 12.55 -1.91
C GLU A 238 9.72 11.06 -1.56
N GLY A 239 10.59 10.16 -2.06
CA GLY A 239 10.54 8.73 -1.77
C GLY A 239 11.75 7.98 -2.35
N ILE A 240 12.46 7.25 -1.48
CA ILE A 240 13.57 6.37 -1.84
C ILE A 240 13.38 5.04 -1.10
N LYS A 241 13.41 3.89 -1.79
CA LYS A 241 13.18 2.58 -1.19
C LYS A 241 14.40 1.65 -1.34
N SER A 242 14.89 1.00 -0.27
CA SER A 242 14.44 1.06 1.15
C SER A 242 15.34 1.94 2.04
N ALA A 243 16.65 1.97 1.75
CA ALA A 243 17.64 2.79 2.44
C ALA A 243 18.59 3.48 1.45
N ALA A 244 19.09 4.66 1.78
CA ALA A 244 19.95 5.41 0.84
C ALA A 244 21.04 6.25 1.52
N PHE A 245 22.22 6.26 0.88
CA PHE A 245 23.34 7.13 1.21
C PHE A 245 23.52 8.19 0.12
N VAL A 246 23.80 9.43 0.51
CA VAL A 246 23.83 10.59 -0.39
C VAL A 246 25.17 11.30 -0.32
N TRP A 247 25.72 11.63 -1.50
CA TRP A 247 26.91 12.45 -1.67
C TRP A 247 26.66 13.60 -2.65
N VAL A 248 27.30 14.74 -2.40
CA VAL A 248 27.32 15.88 -3.31
C VAL A 248 28.77 16.28 -3.54
N ASN A 249 29.20 16.32 -4.81
CA ASN A 249 30.58 16.54 -5.23
C ASN A 249 31.60 15.62 -4.52
N GLY A 250 31.19 14.37 -4.26
CA GLY A 250 32.01 13.38 -3.56
C GLY A 250 32.04 13.53 -2.02
N ARG A 251 31.48 14.61 -1.46
CA ARG A 251 31.33 14.78 -0.01
C ARG A 251 30.08 14.06 0.47
N TYR A 252 30.22 13.21 1.48
CA TYR A 252 29.08 12.55 2.13
C TYR A 252 28.17 13.58 2.80
N VAL A 253 26.87 13.48 2.50
CA VAL A 253 25.83 14.39 2.99
C VAL A 253 25.00 13.73 4.08
N GLY A 254 24.55 12.49 3.89
CA GLY A 254 23.74 11.81 4.90
C GLY A 254 23.15 10.48 4.45
N TYR A 255 22.28 9.95 5.33
CA TYR A 255 21.62 8.65 5.22
C TYR A 255 20.12 8.75 5.48
N ASN A 256 19.33 7.87 4.87
CA ASN A 256 17.88 7.79 5.04
C ASN A 256 17.34 6.35 5.07
N GLN A 257 16.44 6.06 6.01
CA GLN A 257 15.44 4.97 5.96
C GLN A 257 14.02 5.51 6.11
N GLY A 258 13.03 4.64 5.85
CA GLY A 258 11.60 4.97 5.86
C GLY A 258 11.16 5.39 4.47
N ALA A 259 10.76 4.40 3.68
CA ALA A 259 10.71 4.53 2.23
C ALA A 259 9.58 5.42 1.67
N MET A 260 8.57 5.72 2.50
CA MET A 260 7.29 6.30 2.06
C MET A 260 7.10 7.77 2.45
N THR A 261 8.10 8.36 3.11
CA THR A 261 8.13 9.76 3.50
C THR A 261 9.43 10.42 3.02
N PRO A 262 9.45 11.75 2.84
CA PRO A 262 10.58 12.45 2.22
C PRO A 262 11.87 12.35 3.04
N ALA A 263 12.99 12.46 2.34
CA ALA A 263 14.33 12.63 2.87
C ALA A 263 14.90 13.96 2.36
N GLU A 264 15.38 14.81 3.26
CA GLU A 264 15.87 16.13 2.92
C GLU A 264 17.16 16.46 3.65
N PHE A 265 18.11 17.07 2.94
CA PHE A 265 19.45 17.37 3.44
C PHE A 265 19.85 18.81 3.07
N ASP A 266 20.42 19.54 4.01
CA ASP A 266 21.08 20.81 3.70
C ASP A 266 22.41 20.55 3.00
N VAL A 267 22.49 20.95 1.73
CA VAL A 267 23.66 20.72 0.86
C VAL A 267 24.43 22.00 0.58
N THR A 268 24.10 23.11 1.25
CA THR A 268 24.66 24.44 0.98
C THR A 268 26.18 24.44 0.96
N GLU A 269 26.82 23.82 1.96
CA GLU A 269 28.29 23.74 2.06
C GLU A 269 28.95 22.70 1.14
N SER A 270 28.15 21.86 0.48
CA SER A 270 28.64 20.80 -0.41
C SER A 270 28.55 21.20 -1.88
N LEU A 271 27.84 22.30 -2.19
CA LEU A 271 27.70 22.83 -3.54
C LEU A 271 28.83 23.79 -3.91
N GLU A 272 29.18 23.77 -5.19
CA GLU A 272 30.07 24.70 -5.86
C GLU A 272 29.29 25.53 -6.91
N PRO A 273 29.73 26.74 -7.26
CA PRO A 273 29.10 27.51 -8.34
C PRO A 273 29.10 26.74 -9.67
N GLY A 274 27.93 26.64 -10.31
CA GLY A 274 27.78 25.96 -11.59
C GLY A 274 27.38 24.49 -11.46
N LYS A 275 28.16 23.59 -12.09
CA LYS A 275 27.83 22.16 -12.17
C LYS A 275 28.24 21.43 -10.89
N ASN A 276 27.34 20.61 -10.37
CA ASN A 276 27.51 19.81 -9.17
C ASN A 276 27.08 18.37 -9.46
N ALA A 277 27.77 17.39 -8.88
CA ALA A 277 27.39 15.99 -8.98
C ALA A 277 26.65 15.55 -7.72
N VAL A 278 25.43 15.04 -7.87
CA VAL A 278 24.69 14.33 -6.82
C VAL A 278 24.85 12.84 -7.07
N THR A 279 25.29 12.09 -6.07
CA THR A 279 25.40 10.62 -6.14
C THR A 279 24.60 10.00 -5.01
N VAL A 280 23.83 8.96 -5.31
CA VAL A 280 22.98 8.25 -4.33
C VAL A 280 23.22 6.76 -4.49
N GLN A 281 23.50 6.06 -3.40
CA GLN A 281 23.47 4.59 -3.37
C GLN A 281 22.21 4.16 -2.62
N VAL A 282 21.32 3.47 -3.33
CA VAL A 282 20.07 2.94 -2.80
C VAL A 282 20.23 1.44 -2.59
N ILE A 283 19.97 0.99 -1.38
CA ILE A 283 20.05 -0.42 -0.97
C ILE A 283 18.64 -0.98 -0.88
N ARG A 284 18.44 -2.16 -1.46
CA ARG A 284 17.12 -2.80 -1.56
C ARG A 284 16.59 -3.25 -0.21
N TRP A 285 17.47 -3.84 0.62
CA TRP A 285 17.12 -4.42 1.90
C TRP A 285 17.94 -3.79 3.03
N SER A 286 17.21 -3.35 4.05
CA SER A 286 17.73 -2.85 5.33
C SER A 286 16.81 -3.31 6.46
N ASP A 287 17.16 -3.07 7.71
CA ASP A 287 16.32 -3.36 8.87
C ASP A 287 14.92 -2.73 8.75
N GLY A 288 14.80 -1.55 8.11
CA GLY A 288 13.52 -0.93 7.77
C GLY A 288 12.59 -1.80 6.89
N THR A 289 13.11 -2.82 6.19
CA THR A 289 12.32 -3.77 5.38
C THR A 289 11.41 -4.63 6.24
N TYR A 290 11.80 -4.92 7.49
CA TYR A 290 10.96 -5.68 8.43
C TYR A 290 9.66 -4.93 8.80
N LEU A 291 9.63 -3.60 8.65
CA LEU A 291 8.46 -2.73 8.85
C LEU A 291 7.72 -2.41 7.55
N GLU A 292 8.19 -2.93 6.41
CA GLU A 292 7.65 -2.69 5.06
C GLU A 292 7.20 -4.01 4.42
N ASN A 293 6.51 -4.82 5.22
CA ASN A 293 6.03 -6.17 4.90
C ASN A 293 4.57 -6.17 4.42
N GLN A 294 4.14 -5.14 3.70
CA GLN A 294 2.79 -5.10 3.12
C GLN A 294 2.58 -6.20 2.06
N ASP A 295 1.34 -6.67 1.92
CA ASP A 295 0.89 -7.57 0.83
C ASP A 295 0.93 -6.86 -0.53
N MET A 296 2.12 -6.79 -1.13
CA MET A 296 2.39 -6.04 -2.35
C MET A 296 3.68 -6.49 -3.05
N TRP A 297 3.95 -5.88 -4.20
CA TRP A 297 5.26 -5.99 -4.85
C TRP A 297 6.35 -5.23 -4.10
N HIS A 298 7.49 -5.90 -3.88
CA HIS A 298 8.68 -5.37 -3.22
C HIS A 298 9.68 -4.79 -4.23
N PHE A 299 9.52 -3.48 -4.49
CA PHE A 299 10.39 -2.69 -5.36
C PHE A 299 11.54 -1.99 -4.62
N ALA A 300 12.44 -1.36 -5.38
CA ALA A 300 13.45 -0.42 -4.86
C ALA A 300 13.83 0.65 -5.89
N GLY A 301 14.45 1.74 -5.40
CA GLY A 301 14.89 2.86 -6.24
C GLY A 301 14.44 4.23 -5.74
N ILE A 302 14.75 5.28 -6.51
CA ILE A 302 14.27 6.65 -6.30
C ILE A 302 12.96 6.78 -7.06
N TYR A 303 11.86 6.47 -6.40
CA TYR A 303 10.57 6.17 -7.04
C TYR A 303 9.54 7.31 -6.96
N ARG A 304 9.88 8.42 -6.30
CA ARG A 304 9.15 9.71 -6.31
C ARG A 304 10.11 10.87 -6.60
N ASP A 305 9.55 12.06 -6.82
CA ASP A 305 10.30 13.27 -7.22
C ASP A 305 11.59 13.53 -6.43
N ALA A 306 12.63 13.96 -7.14
CA ALA A 306 13.87 14.48 -6.57
C ALA A 306 14.09 15.93 -7.01
N TYR A 307 14.52 16.82 -6.12
CA TYR A 307 14.76 18.23 -6.47
C TYR A 307 15.68 18.95 -5.47
N LEU A 308 16.25 20.07 -5.92
CA LEU A 308 16.85 21.09 -5.06
C LEU A 308 15.85 22.21 -4.84
N TYR A 309 15.80 22.76 -3.64
CA TYR A 309 15.15 24.06 -3.42
C TYR A 309 16.00 24.97 -2.54
N SER A 310 15.77 26.28 -2.64
CA SER A 310 16.53 27.28 -1.92
C SER A 310 15.64 28.26 -1.15
N THR A 311 16.05 28.59 0.07
CA THR A 311 15.40 29.57 0.95
C THR A 311 16.41 30.63 1.38
N PRO A 312 15.97 31.82 1.81
CA PRO A 312 16.85 32.73 2.55
C PRO A 312 17.35 32.07 3.86
N ASP A 313 18.41 32.64 4.46
CA ASP A 313 18.92 32.15 5.76
C ASP A 313 17.84 32.20 6.86
N VAL A 314 17.08 33.29 6.93
CA VAL A 314 15.88 33.40 7.77
C VAL A 314 14.66 33.06 6.92
N HIS A 315 13.96 31.97 7.26
CA HIS A 315 12.87 31.45 6.45
C HIS A 315 11.75 30.83 7.30
N LEU A 316 10.57 30.72 6.71
CA LEU A 316 9.44 29.99 7.26
C LEU A 316 9.70 28.49 7.07
N ARG A 317 10.08 27.81 8.15
CA ARG A 317 10.52 26.41 8.08
C ARG A 317 9.35 25.42 8.17
N ASP A 318 8.39 25.67 9.05
CA ASP A 318 7.21 24.82 9.20
C ASP A 318 5.99 25.64 9.65
N TYR A 319 4.79 25.11 9.43
CA TYR A 319 3.55 25.69 9.95
C TYR A 319 2.42 24.67 10.03
N PHE A 320 1.52 24.87 10.99
CA PHE A 320 0.30 24.10 11.16
C PHE A 320 -0.94 25.01 11.08
N VAL A 321 -1.80 24.75 10.09
CA VAL A 321 -3.06 25.46 9.88
C VAL A 321 -4.21 24.68 10.51
N ARG A 322 -4.95 25.32 11.42
CA ARG A 322 -6.11 24.73 12.09
C ARG A 322 -7.36 25.59 11.89
N THR A 323 -8.49 24.93 11.71
CA THR A 323 -9.81 25.56 11.63
C THR A 323 -10.72 24.97 12.69
N GLU A 324 -11.26 25.82 13.56
CA GLU A 324 -12.24 25.44 14.59
C GLU A 324 -13.55 26.14 14.25
N LEU A 325 -14.64 25.40 14.08
CA LEU A 325 -15.96 25.98 13.83
C LEU A 325 -16.63 26.34 15.16
N ASP A 326 -17.53 27.31 15.15
CA ASP A 326 -18.35 27.60 16.34
C ASP A 326 -19.41 26.51 16.58
N GLU A 327 -20.11 26.56 17.72
CA GLU A 327 -21.17 25.62 18.11
C GLU A 327 -22.37 25.57 17.14
N HIS A 328 -22.46 26.50 16.20
CA HIS A 328 -23.48 26.56 15.16
C HIS A 328 -22.93 26.18 13.78
N TYR A 329 -21.65 25.81 13.72
CA TYR A 329 -20.87 25.63 12.52
C TYR A 329 -21.02 26.84 11.58
N ALA A 330 -21.16 28.05 12.09
CA ALA A 330 -21.37 29.25 11.27
C ALA A 330 -20.04 29.95 11.02
N ASP A 331 -19.39 30.49 12.05
CA ASP A 331 -18.10 31.14 11.94
C ASP A 331 -16.95 30.16 12.23
N ALA A 332 -15.73 30.50 11.80
CA ALA A 332 -14.54 29.71 12.09
C ALA A 332 -13.41 30.57 12.68
N THR A 333 -12.67 29.99 13.62
CA THR A 333 -11.34 30.49 14.00
C THR A 333 -10.29 29.82 13.14
N LEU A 334 -9.52 30.62 12.40
CA LEU A 334 -8.32 30.19 11.67
C LEU A 334 -7.11 30.49 12.55
N THR A 335 -6.36 29.45 12.90
CA THR A 335 -5.11 29.54 13.68
C THR A 335 -3.96 28.97 12.86
N VAL A 336 -2.85 29.70 12.81
CA VAL A 336 -1.59 29.26 12.21
C VAL A 336 -0.53 29.29 13.28
N ASP A 337 0.04 28.14 13.62
CA ASP A 337 1.28 28.06 14.38
C ASP A 337 2.43 27.87 13.40
N ALA A 338 3.34 28.84 13.31
CA ALA A 338 4.45 28.85 12.36
C ALA A 338 5.79 28.86 13.10
N GLU A 339 6.78 28.15 12.56
CA GLU A 339 8.16 28.17 13.03
C GLU A 339 9.04 28.91 12.00
N ILE A 340 9.70 29.97 12.45
CA ILE A 340 10.68 30.70 11.65
C ILE A 340 12.07 30.32 12.14
N ALA A 341 12.91 29.88 11.22
CA ALA A 341 14.27 29.45 11.50
C ALA A 341 15.29 30.41 10.89
N ASP A 342 16.34 30.73 11.65
CA ASP A 342 17.54 31.34 11.10
C ASP A 342 18.68 30.33 11.00
N LEU A 343 19.15 30.10 9.78
CA LEU A 343 20.26 29.20 9.46
C LEU A 343 21.56 29.96 9.12
N SER A 344 21.60 31.26 9.40
CA SER A 344 22.82 32.07 9.28
C SER A 344 23.95 31.49 10.13
N PRO A 345 25.21 31.49 9.64
CA PRO A 345 26.34 31.06 10.45
C PRO A 345 26.53 31.97 11.68
N GLU A 346 26.88 31.39 12.84
CA GLU A 346 27.25 32.18 14.02
C GLU A 346 28.45 33.07 13.68
N PRO A 347 28.47 34.36 14.09
CA PRO A 347 29.60 35.24 13.80
C PRO A 347 30.83 34.68 14.53
N GLU A 348 31.96 34.52 13.82
CA GLU A 348 33.20 34.11 14.47
C GLU A 348 33.51 35.08 15.63
N ALA A 349 33.61 34.54 16.84
CA ALA A 349 33.97 35.35 18.00
C ALA A 349 35.38 35.89 17.81
N GLU A 350 35.51 37.11 17.30
CA GLU A 350 36.78 37.82 17.26
C GLU A 350 37.34 37.83 18.69
N THR A 351 38.47 37.14 18.87
CA THR A 351 39.20 37.10 20.13
C THR A 351 39.64 38.51 20.51
N GLY A 352 38.85 39.13 21.39
CA GLY A 352 39.21 40.30 22.18
C GLY A 352 39.09 41.63 21.43
N THR A 353 38.00 42.37 21.65
CA THR A 353 37.89 43.38 22.71
C THR A 353 36.40 43.76 22.81
N LYS A 354 35.79 43.67 24.00
CA LYS A 354 34.51 44.34 24.26
C LYS A 354 34.73 45.84 24.13
N LEU A 355 34.26 46.44 23.05
CA LEU A 355 34.00 47.87 22.98
C LEU A 355 32.49 48.06 22.90
N GLU A 356 31.94 48.54 24.00
CA GLU A 356 30.65 49.22 24.02
C GLU A 356 30.76 50.47 23.14
N ALA A 357 29.91 50.60 22.13
CA ALA A 357 29.62 51.88 21.50
C ALA A 357 28.24 51.86 20.84
N GLU A 358 27.33 52.65 21.41
CA GLU A 358 26.21 53.26 20.70
C GLU A 358 26.75 54.13 19.55
N SER A 359 26.16 54.06 18.36
CA SER A 359 25.72 55.24 17.58
C SER A 359 25.25 54.86 16.17
N GLU A 360 24.18 55.53 15.76
CA GLU A 360 23.72 55.68 14.38
C GLU A 360 24.85 56.17 13.45
N SER A 361 24.94 55.59 12.25
CA SER A 361 24.90 56.30 10.94
C SER A 361 25.80 55.71 9.84
N GLU A 362 25.26 55.83 8.62
CA GLU A 362 25.90 55.84 7.29
C GLU A 362 26.25 54.50 6.58
N ALA A 363 25.28 54.05 5.79
CA ALA A 363 25.39 53.52 4.42
C ALA A 363 26.80 53.17 3.90
N GLY A 364 27.16 51.90 4.04
CA GLY A 364 28.13 51.16 3.24
C GLY A 364 27.59 49.75 3.02
N SER A 365 27.77 49.18 1.83
CA SER A 365 27.06 48.01 1.27
C SER A 365 27.42 46.64 1.89
N GLY A 366 27.39 46.53 3.22
CA GLY A 366 27.36 45.27 3.96
C GLY A 366 26.19 45.35 4.93
N GLY A 367 25.04 44.82 4.53
CA GLY A 367 23.78 44.99 5.26
C GLY A 367 23.85 44.35 6.65
N ILE A 368 23.44 45.10 7.67
CA ILE A 368 23.17 44.52 9.00
C ILE A 368 21.96 43.59 8.83
N ARG A 369 22.11 42.30 9.18
CA ARG A 369 21.01 41.33 9.26
C ARG A 369 19.87 41.91 10.11
N PRO A 370 18.63 42.00 9.60
CA PRO A 370 17.47 42.39 10.40
C PRO A 370 17.28 41.41 11.57
N SER A 371 17.03 41.93 12.77
CA SER A 371 16.68 41.11 13.94
C SER A 371 15.18 40.83 14.04
N THR A 372 14.37 41.63 13.37
CA THR A 372 12.92 41.63 13.48
C THR A 372 12.30 41.47 12.10
N TYR A 373 11.31 40.60 12.01
CA TYR A 373 10.54 40.30 10.81
C TYR A 373 9.05 40.42 11.12
N THR A 374 8.24 40.54 10.09
CA THR A 374 6.78 40.44 10.15
C THR A 374 6.38 39.21 9.35
N LEU A 375 5.69 38.26 9.98
CA LEU A 375 5.03 37.18 9.27
C LEU A 375 3.61 37.63 8.92
N ARG A 376 3.28 37.66 7.64
CA ARG A 376 1.93 37.98 7.13
C ARG A 376 1.29 36.72 6.56
N ALA A 377 0.01 36.50 6.87
CA ALA A 377 -0.80 35.45 6.26
C ALA A 377 -2.03 36.07 5.58
N HIS A 378 -2.14 35.90 4.26
CA HIS A 378 -3.17 36.44 3.39
C HIS A 378 -4.15 35.33 3.02
N LEU A 379 -5.40 35.44 3.48
CA LEU A 379 -6.45 34.49 3.15
C LEU A 379 -7.24 34.96 1.92
N PHE A 380 -7.36 34.10 0.93
CA PHE A 380 -8.22 34.29 -0.24
C PHE A 380 -9.27 33.19 -0.31
N ASP A 381 -10.49 33.55 -0.70
CA ASP A 381 -11.58 32.62 -0.86
C ASP A 381 -11.42 31.73 -2.12
N PRO A 382 -12.26 30.70 -2.29
CA PRO A 382 -12.20 29.83 -3.48
C PRO A 382 -12.34 30.56 -4.82
N ASP A 383 -12.93 31.76 -4.86
CA ASP A 383 -13.05 32.58 -6.08
C ASP A 383 -11.83 33.50 -6.28
N GLY A 384 -10.84 33.41 -5.40
CA GLY A 384 -9.59 34.16 -5.42
C GLY A 384 -9.70 35.57 -4.82
N VAL A 385 -10.81 35.91 -4.16
CA VAL A 385 -11.04 37.21 -3.52
C VAL A 385 -10.33 37.25 -2.18
N HIS A 386 -9.62 38.35 -1.90
CA HIS A 386 -8.96 38.56 -0.61
C HIS A 386 -9.99 38.73 0.50
N VAL A 387 -9.89 37.90 1.55
CA VAL A 387 -10.79 37.88 2.71
C VAL A 387 -10.21 38.71 3.85
N THR A 388 -8.98 38.40 4.27
CA THR A 388 -8.31 39.07 5.39
C THR A 388 -6.80 38.86 5.34
N THR A 389 -6.07 39.68 6.08
CA THR A 389 -4.65 39.48 6.38
C THR A 389 -4.44 39.57 7.88
N VAL A 390 -3.74 38.60 8.43
CA VAL A 390 -3.27 38.60 9.83
C VAL A 390 -1.74 38.66 9.81
N GLU A 391 -1.15 39.44 10.70
CA GLU A 391 0.30 39.62 10.76
C GLU A 391 0.79 39.76 12.20
N GLU A 392 1.98 39.25 12.48
CA GLU A 392 2.67 39.41 13.76
C GLU A 392 4.14 39.75 13.55
N ASN A 393 4.68 40.58 14.45
CA ASN A 393 6.10 40.89 14.46
C ASN A 393 6.85 39.87 15.32
N VAL A 394 7.98 39.41 14.81
CA VAL A 394 8.80 38.37 15.44
C VAL A 394 10.26 38.79 15.45
N ASP A 395 10.85 38.77 16.63
CA ASP A 395 12.29 38.91 16.78
C ASP A 395 12.92 37.52 16.58
N VAL A 396 13.80 37.39 15.59
CA VAL A 396 14.49 36.14 15.26
C VAL A 396 15.96 36.32 15.63
N PRO A 397 16.42 35.76 16.76
CA PRO A 397 17.84 35.77 17.11
C PRO A 397 18.67 34.98 16.10
N ASN A 398 19.96 35.29 16.01
CA ASN A 398 20.85 34.62 15.06
C ASN A 398 21.01 33.12 15.41
N GLY A 399 20.78 32.23 14.45
CA GLY A 399 20.94 30.78 14.62
C GLY A 399 19.87 30.13 15.50
N GLU A 400 18.77 30.83 15.79
CA GLU A 400 17.67 30.33 16.63
C GLU A 400 16.41 30.06 15.79
N ARG A 401 15.49 29.27 16.36
CA ARG A 401 14.14 29.06 15.85
C ARG A 401 13.14 29.73 16.77
N VAL A 402 12.10 30.31 16.20
CA VAL A 402 11.07 31.05 16.94
C VAL A 402 9.70 30.64 16.45
N ASP A 403 8.84 30.24 17.39
CA ASP A 403 7.43 29.97 17.14
C ASP A 403 6.61 31.27 17.17
N VAL A 404 5.69 31.41 16.23
CA VAL A 404 4.74 32.52 16.15
C VAL A 404 3.35 31.98 15.84
N THR A 405 2.33 32.46 16.57
CA THR A 405 0.93 32.11 16.33
C THR A 405 0.21 33.30 15.72
N LEU A 406 -0.43 33.08 14.57
CA LEU A 406 -1.39 34.00 13.96
C LEU A 406 -2.80 33.45 14.18
N GLN A 407 -3.76 34.32 14.52
CA GLN A 407 -5.14 33.90 14.70
C GLN A 407 -6.12 34.96 14.20
N THR A 408 -7.18 34.52 13.50
CA THR A 408 -8.26 35.40 13.04
C THR A 408 -9.60 34.66 12.98
N THR A 409 -10.70 35.40 13.02
CA THR A 409 -12.05 34.85 12.83
C THR A 409 -12.49 35.10 11.39
N VAL A 410 -12.97 34.04 10.73
CA VAL A 410 -13.57 34.09 9.40
C VAL A 410 -15.06 33.87 9.55
N SER A 411 -15.85 34.87 9.19
CA SER A 411 -17.31 34.77 9.29
C SER A 411 -17.90 33.96 8.15
N ASN A 412 -18.75 32.99 8.49
CA ASN A 412 -19.47 32.13 7.53
C ASN A 412 -18.62 31.63 6.35
N PRO A 413 -17.47 30.97 6.59
CA PRO A 413 -16.65 30.44 5.51
C PRO A 413 -17.39 29.35 4.75
N ARG A 414 -17.09 29.22 3.45
CA ARG A 414 -17.47 28.05 2.66
C ARG A 414 -16.75 26.83 3.24
N LYS A 415 -17.50 25.86 3.75
CA LYS A 415 -16.95 24.69 4.44
C LYS A 415 -16.47 23.65 3.43
N TRP A 416 -15.45 22.90 3.81
CA TRP A 416 -14.96 21.76 3.04
C TRP A 416 -15.68 20.48 3.47
N SER A 417 -16.05 19.65 2.50
CA SER A 417 -16.49 18.26 2.65
C SER A 417 -16.15 17.45 1.40
N ALA A 418 -16.37 16.14 1.42
CA ALA A 418 -16.20 15.30 0.23
C ALA A 418 -17.23 15.59 -0.89
N GLU A 419 -18.32 16.29 -0.58
CA GLU A 419 -19.33 16.73 -1.55
C GLU A 419 -19.04 18.13 -2.08
N HIS A 420 -18.63 19.04 -1.20
CA HIS A 420 -18.32 20.43 -1.51
C HIS A 420 -16.87 20.75 -1.11
N PRO A 421 -15.87 20.44 -1.97
CA PRO A 421 -14.45 20.58 -1.65
C PRO A 421 -13.97 22.05 -1.77
N HIS A 422 -14.58 22.96 -1.02
CA HIS A 422 -14.21 24.37 -1.04
C HIS A 422 -12.82 24.59 -0.43
N LEU A 423 -11.87 25.07 -1.24
CA LEU A 423 -10.49 25.34 -0.83
C LEU A 423 -10.17 26.83 -0.90
N TYR A 424 -9.78 27.39 0.24
CA TYR A 424 -9.19 28.70 0.37
C TYR A 424 -7.69 28.64 0.05
N GLN A 425 -7.11 29.80 -0.24
CA GLN A 425 -5.68 29.97 -0.43
C GLN A 425 -5.12 30.82 0.70
N LEU A 426 -4.14 30.29 1.45
CA LEU A 426 -3.46 30.98 2.54
C LEU A 426 -2.00 31.25 2.13
N GLY A 427 -1.72 32.50 1.73
CA GLY A 427 -0.39 32.92 1.32
C GLY A 427 0.40 33.50 2.49
N PHE A 428 1.60 33.00 2.73
CA PHE A 428 2.53 33.51 3.74
C PHE A 428 3.57 34.44 3.12
N GLU A 429 3.93 35.50 3.83
CA GLU A 429 5.05 36.39 3.50
C GLU A 429 5.89 36.66 4.75
N LEU A 430 7.21 36.47 4.65
CA LEU A 430 8.15 36.87 5.67
C LEU A 430 8.83 38.18 5.25
N VAL A 431 8.59 39.25 5.98
CA VAL A 431 9.00 40.61 5.62
C VAL A 431 9.98 41.17 6.65
N PRO A 432 11.20 41.57 6.27
CA PRO A 432 12.12 42.22 7.20
C PRO A 432 11.61 43.58 7.70
N ALA A 433 11.81 43.93 8.96
CA ALA A 433 11.33 45.20 9.53
C ALA A 433 11.92 46.47 8.88
N ASN A 434 13.00 46.34 8.10
CA ASN A 434 13.64 47.42 7.35
C ASN A 434 13.28 47.45 5.85
N SER A 435 12.32 46.62 5.42
CA SER A 435 11.86 46.49 4.03
C SER A 435 10.32 46.41 3.99
N ASP A 436 9.73 46.79 2.86
CA ASP A 436 8.32 46.50 2.57
C ASP A 436 8.17 45.26 1.66
N GLU A 437 9.29 44.75 1.10
CA GLU A 437 9.32 43.59 0.23
C GLU A 437 9.59 42.30 1.02
N PRO A 438 8.85 41.21 0.76
CA PRO A 438 9.10 39.91 1.39
C PRO A 438 10.41 39.29 0.90
N ILE A 439 11.06 38.53 1.78
CA ILE A 439 12.24 37.72 1.43
C ILE A 439 11.86 36.29 1.04
N GLU A 440 10.68 35.85 1.46
CA GLU A 440 10.11 34.55 1.13
C GLU A 440 8.59 34.65 1.15
N ALA A 441 7.95 33.90 0.25
CA ALA A 441 6.53 33.60 0.33
C ALA A 441 6.26 32.12 0.09
N GLN A 442 5.20 31.62 0.72
CA GLN A 442 4.67 30.26 0.54
C GLN A 442 3.16 30.32 0.39
N LEU A 443 2.53 29.24 -0.06
CA LEU A 443 1.09 29.19 -0.29
C LEU A 443 0.51 27.83 0.06
N GLU A 444 -0.43 27.81 0.99
CA GLU A 444 -1.14 26.63 1.48
C GLU A 444 -2.60 26.64 1.00
N ARG A 445 -3.19 25.46 0.82
CA ARG A 445 -4.63 25.29 0.58
C ARG A 445 -5.33 24.94 1.90
N VAL A 446 -6.46 25.59 2.18
CA VAL A 446 -7.17 25.45 3.46
C VAL A 446 -8.63 25.10 3.21
N GLY A 447 -9.10 24.00 3.80
CA GLY A 447 -10.52 23.66 3.86
C GLY A 447 -11.07 23.90 5.27
N PHE A 448 -12.07 24.76 5.41
CA PHE A 448 -12.72 24.98 6.71
C PHE A 448 -13.61 23.79 7.05
N ARG A 449 -13.21 22.99 8.04
CA ARG A 449 -13.95 21.79 8.46
C ARG A 449 -13.70 21.45 9.91
N GLU A 450 -14.60 20.69 10.50
CA GLU A 450 -14.41 20.11 11.82
C GLU A 450 -14.82 18.64 11.84
N PHE A 451 -13.96 17.80 12.43
CA PHE A 451 -14.21 16.37 12.66
C PHE A 451 -14.49 16.16 14.15
N GLU A 452 -15.61 15.53 14.47
CA GLU A 452 -16.02 15.30 15.87
C GLU A 452 -16.63 13.91 16.05
N ILE A 453 -16.57 13.37 17.27
CA ILE A 453 -17.38 12.20 17.65
C ILE A 453 -18.48 12.71 18.58
N ILE A 454 -19.73 12.60 18.12
CA ILE A 454 -20.94 13.03 18.82
C ILE A 454 -21.90 11.85 18.81
N ASP A 455 -22.47 11.49 19.96
CA ASP A 455 -23.39 10.36 20.11
C ASP A 455 -22.90 9.11 19.36
N ASP A 456 -21.67 8.69 19.69
CA ASP A 456 -21.03 7.47 19.21
C ASP A 456 -20.81 7.40 17.68
N ARG A 457 -20.79 8.56 17.02
CA ARG A 457 -20.62 8.70 15.56
C ARG A 457 -19.63 9.77 15.18
N VAL A 458 -18.81 9.50 14.18
CA VAL A 458 -17.98 10.48 13.48
C VAL A 458 -18.86 11.44 12.67
N HIS A 459 -18.66 12.72 12.89
CA HIS A 459 -19.33 13.83 12.22
C HIS A 459 -18.32 14.69 11.45
N VAL A 460 -18.79 15.30 10.37
CA VAL A 460 -18.13 16.44 9.71
C VAL A 460 -19.06 17.63 9.75
N ASN A 461 -18.59 18.76 10.26
CA ASN A 461 -19.35 20.01 10.33
C ASN A 461 -20.73 19.82 10.99
N GLY A 462 -20.82 18.96 12.01
CA GLY A 462 -22.06 18.61 12.71
C GLY A 462 -22.97 17.58 12.03
N VAL A 463 -22.54 16.97 10.91
CA VAL A 463 -23.34 15.96 10.17
C VAL A 463 -22.70 14.57 10.29
N PRO A 464 -23.44 13.52 10.70
CA PRO A 464 -22.91 12.16 10.82
C PRO A 464 -22.60 11.57 9.44
N LEU A 465 -21.42 10.96 9.28
CA LEU A 465 -20.97 10.44 7.99
C LEU A 465 -21.30 8.97 7.75
N GLU A 466 -21.37 8.63 6.46
CA GLU A 466 -21.28 7.26 5.94
C GLU A 466 -19.99 7.15 5.11
N PHE A 467 -19.05 6.33 5.54
CA PHE A 467 -17.78 6.07 4.83
C PHE A 467 -17.99 4.97 3.79
N ARG A 468 -18.10 5.41 2.53
CA ARG A 468 -18.20 4.60 1.31
C ARG A 468 -16.82 4.46 0.72
N GLY A 469 -15.98 3.70 1.41
CA GLY A 469 -14.53 3.70 1.20
C GLY A 469 -13.98 2.53 0.40
N VAL A 470 -12.75 2.70 -0.08
CA VAL A 470 -11.89 1.64 -0.65
C VAL A 470 -10.46 1.77 -0.10
N ASN A 471 -9.77 0.64 0.09
CA ASN A 471 -8.32 0.60 0.29
C ASN A 471 -7.64 0.82 -1.06
N ARG A 472 -6.50 1.51 -1.08
CA ARG A 472 -5.75 1.77 -2.32
C ARG A 472 -4.24 1.69 -2.10
N HIS A 473 -3.61 0.75 -2.79
CA HIS A 473 -2.17 0.78 -3.04
C HIS A 473 -1.77 1.75 -4.16
N GLU A 474 -0.57 2.31 -4.05
CA GLU A 474 0.09 3.00 -5.18
C GLU A 474 0.64 1.97 -6.17
N HIS A 475 -0.14 1.68 -7.22
CA HIS A 475 0.21 0.72 -8.27
C HIS A 475 -0.13 1.23 -9.66
N ASP A 476 0.81 1.07 -10.59
CA ASP A 476 0.70 1.29 -12.03
C ASP A 476 1.30 0.05 -12.73
N PRO A 477 0.60 -0.56 -13.70
CA PRO A 477 1.06 -1.80 -14.33
C PRO A 477 2.33 -1.62 -15.17
N VAL A 478 2.72 -0.40 -15.53
CA VAL A 478 3.93 -0.09 -16.31
C VAL A 478 5.04 0.44 -15.40
N ARG A 479 4.70 1.29 -14.42
CA ARG A 479 5.66 2.00 -13.56
C ARG A 479 5.81 1.40 -12.16
N GLY A 480 5.17 0.26 -11.90
CA GLY A 480 5.15 -0.39 -10.59
C GLY A 480 4.53 0.54 -9.56
N ARG A 481 5.30 0.96 -8.57
CA ARG A 481 4.84 1.86 -7.50
C ARG A 481 4.83 3.35 -7.88
N THR A 482 5.56 3.75 -8.92
CA THR A 482 5.72 5.17 -9.24
C THR A 482 4.44 5.74 -9.84
N MET A 483 3.77 6.62 -9.10
CA MET A 483 2.51 7.23 -9.49
C MET A 483 2.71 8.57 -10.20
N THR A 484 1.91 8.82 -11.22
CA THR A 484 1.78 10.15 -11.85
C THR A 484 0.54 10.86 -11.32
N ALA A 485 0.53 12.19 -11.32
CA ALA A 485 -0.64 12.97 -10.94
C ALA A 485 -1.88 12.62 -11.80
N ASP A 486 -1.68 12.34 -13.09
CA ASP A 486 -2.76 11.97 -14.01
C ASP A 486 -3.38 10.63 -13.64
N ARG A 487 -2.56 9.63 -13.25
CA ARG A 487 -3.09 8.35 -12.77
C ARG A 487 -3.85 8.49 -11.44
N ILE A 488 -3.37 9.33 -10.53
CA ILE A 488 -4.10 9.60 -9.27
C ILE A 488 -5.46 10.27 -9.57
N ARG A 489 -5.52 11.21 -10.51
CA ARG A 489 -6.80 11.82 -10.94
C ARG A 489 -7.73 10.79 -11.59
N GLU A 490 -7.21 9.93 -12.46
CA GLU A 490 -7.99 8.84 -13.05
C GLU A 490 -8.60 7.94 -11.97
N ASP A 491 -7.83 7.58 -10.94
CA ASP A 491 -8.37 6.84 -9.78
C ASP A 491 -9.54 7.61 -9.13
N PHE A 492 -9.36 8.89 -8.81
CA PHE A 492 -10.38 9.70 -8.14
C PHE A 492 -11.63 9.95 -8.98
N GLU A 493 -11.47 10.18 -10.28
CA GLU A 493 -12.58 10.33 -11.21
C GLU A 493 -13.44 9.06 -11.25
N VAL A 494 -12.81 7.88 -11.37
CA VAL A 494 -13.55 6.61 -11.36
C VAL A 494 -14.17 6.37 -9.98
N MET A 495 -13.45 6.57 -8.89
CA MET A 495 -13.98 6.46 -7.53
C MET A 495 -15.26 7.30 -7.34
N LYS A 496 -15.21 8.59 -7.70
CA LYS A 496 -16.35 9.51 -7.55
C LYS A 496 -17.52 9.11 -8.46
N ARG A 497 -17.26 8.68 -9.71
CA ARG A 497 -18.28 8.17 -10.64
C ARG A 497 -19.01 6.93 -10.12
N PHE A 498 -18.39 6.18 -9.21
CA PHE A 498 -18.92 4.98 -8.56
C PHE A 498 -19.28 5.21 -7.07
N ASN A 499 -19.57 6.46 -6.69
CA ASN A 499 -20.07 6.85 -5.36
C ASN A 499 -19.11 6.59 -4.18
N VAL A 500 -17.81 6.43 -4.43
CA VAL A 500 -16.79 6.35 -3.38
C VAL A 500 -16.52 7.74 -2.81
N ASN A 501 -16.53 7.87 -1.47
CA ASN A 501 -16.27 9.14 -0.77
C ASN A 501 -15.07 9.11 0.17
N ALA A 502 -14.44 7.95 0.37
CA ALA A 502 -13.29 7.81 1.27
C ALA A 502 -12.23 6.85 0.71
N VAL A 503 -10.97 7.06 1.07
CA VAL A 503 -9.85 6.19 0.70
C VAL A 503 -8.96 5.95 1.92
N ARG A 504 -8.57 4.70 2.15
CA ARG A 504 -7.50 4.33 3.09
C ARG A 504 -6.20 4.12 2.31
N THR A 505 -5.12 4.77 2.75
CA THR A 505 -3.80 4.69 2.09
C THR A 505 -3.07 3.39 2.51
N SER A 506 -3.54 2.25 2.02
CA SER A 506 -3.00 0.94 2.39
C SER A 506 -1.56 0.75 1.87
N HIS A 507 -0.55 0.52 2.70
CA HIS A 507 -0.49 0.72 4.17
C HIS A 507 0.71 1.63 4.50
N TYR A 508 0.66 2.84 3.95
CA TYR A 508 1.73 3.82 3.99
C TYR A 508 1.28 5.20 3.49
N PRO A 509 1.98 6.28 3.87
CA PRO A 509 1.69 7.61 3.36
C PRO A 509 1.94 7.63 1.84
N ASN A 510 0.93 8.03 1.09
CA ASN A 510 1.00 8.12 -0.37
C ASN A 510 1.90 9.31 -0.81
N ASP A 511 2.12 9.45 -2.12
CA ASP A 511 2.78 10.62 -2.70
C ASP A 511 2.06 11.91 -2.25
N PRO A 512 2.76 13.00 -1.91
CA PRO A 512 2.12 14.25 -1.48
C PRO A 512 1.05 14.78 -2.46
N GLN A 513 1.16 14.45 -3.74
CA GLN A 513 0.15 14.76 -4.76
C GLN A 513 -1.21 14.14 -4.45
N PHE A 514 -1.25 12.98 -3.79
CA PHE A 514 -2.47 12.26 -3.45
C PHE A 514 -3.36 13.07 -2.50
N ALA A 515 -2.82 13.50 -1.36
CA ALA A 515 -3.58 14.28 -0.38
C ALA A 515 -4.02 15.63 -0.96
N ALA A 516 -3.14 16.30 -1.72
CA ALA A 516 -3.48 17.54 -2.42
C ALA A 516 -4.62 17.39 -3.44
N LEU A 517 -4.71 16.24 -4.13
CA LEU A 517 -5.83 15.93 -5.03
C LEU A 517 -7.08 15.47 -4.26
N ALA A 518 -6.94 14.79 -3.12
CA ALA A 518 -8.07 14.37 -2.30
C ALA A 518 -8.79 15.58 -1.71
N ASP A 519 -8.04 16.62 -1.33
CA ASP A 519 -8.58 17.92 -0.95
C ASP A 519 -9.39 18.57 -2.09
N GLU A 520 -8.89 18.49 -3.33
CA GLU A 520 -9.48 19.12 -4.53
C GLU A 520 -10.71 18.37 -5.05
N TYR A 521 -10.65 17.04 -5.11
CA TYR A 521 -11.73 16.18 -5.60
C TYR A 521 -12.81 15.92 -4.53
N GLY A 522 -12.50 16.14 -3.25
CA GLY A 522 -13.41 15.83 -2.15
C GLY A 522 -13.44 14.33 -1.85
N LEU A 523 -12.40 13.83 -1.17
CA LEU A 523 -12.35 12.48 -0.62
C LEU A 523 -11.87 12.54 0.83
N TYR A 524 -12.52 11.79 1.72
CA TYR A 524 -12.02 11.58 3.09
C TYR A 524 -10.86 10.59 3.06
N VAL A 525 -9.76 10.92 3.72
CA VAL A 525 -8.55 10.10 3.71
C VAL A 525 -8.26 9.57 5.11
N GLN A 526 -8.16 8.25 5.20
CA GLN A 526 -7.51 7.60 6.33
C GLN A 526 -6.03 7.42 5.98
N ASP A 527 -5.19 8.31 6.50
CA ASP A 527 -3.75 8.31 6.25
C ASP A 527 -3.05 7.38 7.24
N GLU A 528 -2.13 6.56 6.75
CA GLU A 528 -1.59 5.41 7.48
C GLU A 528 -0.08 5.36 7.45
N VAL A 529 0.53 5.17 8.62
CA VAL A 529 1.99 5.08 8.72
C VAL A 529 2.51 3.84 8.00
N ASN A 530 3.69 3.97 7.40
CA ASN A 530 4.40 2.86 6.77
C ASN A 530 5.02 1.92 7.82
N ALA A 531 4.18 1.14 8.50
CA ALA A 531 4.58 0.19 9.51
C ALA A 531 3.68 -1.05 9.46
N GLU A 532 4.19 -2.11 8.85
CA GLU A 532 3.58 -3.43 8.78
C GLU A 532 4.64 -4.52 8.99
N THR A 533 4.38 -5.43 9.93
CA THR A 533 5.30 -6.52 10.32
C THR A 533 4.58 -7.87 10.21
N HIS A 534 3.88 -8.11 9.10
CA HIS A 534 2.93 -9.22 8.95
C HIS A 534 3.54 -10.60 9.30
N GLN A 535 4.78 -10.89 8.85
CA GLN A 535 5.44 -12.16 9.18
C GLN A 535 5.65 -12.36 10.70
N ASN A 536 5.94 -11.29 11.45
CA ASN A 536 6.05 -11.32 12.91
C ASN A 536 5.31 -10.13 13.53
N VAL A 537 4.02 -10.30 13.78
CA VAL A 537 3.18 -9.27 14.42
C VAL A 537 3.66 -8.91 15.84
N GLU A 538 4.45 -9.77 16.49
CA GLU A 538 5.03 -9.54 17.81
C GLU A 538 6.40 -8.84 17.74
N LEU A 539 6.91 -8.49 16.55
CA LEU A 539 8.19 -7.79 16.39
C LEU A 539 8.26 -6.54 17.26
N VAL A 540 7.15 -5.79 17.35
CA VAL A 540 7.03 -4.59 18.17
C VAL A 540 7.20 -4.84 19.69
N ASN A 541 6.98 -6.07 20.14
CA ASN A 541 7.13 -6.48 21.53
C ASN A 541 8.45 -7.22 21.78
N GLU A 542 8.94 -7.96 20.79
CA GLU A 542 10.16 -8.77 20.87
C GLU A 542 11.43 -7.94 20.65
N TYR A 543 11.37 -6.90 19.80
CA TYR A 543 12.50 -6.09 19.36
C TYR A 543 12.24 -4.58 19.57
N PRO A 544 12.22 -4.09 20.83
CA PRO A 544 12.00 -2.68 21.14
C PRO A 544 13.06 -1.73 20.55
N GLU A 545 14.19 -2.24 20.08
CA GLU A 545 15.15 -1.48 19.27
C GLU A 545 14.54 -0.89 17.99
N PHE A 546 13.43 -1.43 17.48
CA PHE A 546 12.69 -0.86 16.34
C PHE A 546 11.79 0.32 16.72
N ASP A 547 11.54 0.61 18.01
CA ASP A 547 10.70 1.72 18.46
C ASP A 547 11.07 3.07 17.81
N PRO A 548 12.37 3.44 17.66
CA PRO A 548 12.76 4.67 16.96
C PRO A 548 12.33 4.69 15.48
N SER A 549 12.40 3.55 14.79
CA SER A 549 11.97 3.42 13.39
C SER A 549 10.47 3.61 13.24
N PHE A 550 9.68 2.97 14.09
CA PHE A 550 8.23 3.18 14.18
C PHE A 550 7.89 4.65 14.42
N MET A 551 8.49 5.28 15.43
CA MET A 551 8.23 6.68 15.76
C MET A 551 8.69 7.67 14.69
N ASP A 552 9.84 7.43 14.03
CA ASP A 552 10.32 8.27 12.92
C ASP A 552 9.31 8.30 11.77
N ARG A 553 8.82 7.12 11.36
CA ARG A 553 7.83 6.96 10.29
C ARG A 553 6.52 7.70 10.62
N PHE A 554 6.03 7.54 11.85
CA PHE A 554 4.77 8.17 12.28
C PHE A 554 4.88 9.69 12.38
N ARG A 555 5.98 10.20 12.96
CA ARG A 555 6.25 11.65 13.04
C ARG A 555 6.35 12.28 11.65
N ARG A 556 7.06 11.62 10.72
CA ARG A 556 7.25 12.12 9.35
C ARG A 556 5.95 12.20 8.57
N MET A 557 5.05 11.24 8.73
CA MET A 557 3.70 11.28 8.14
C MET A 557 2.92 12.50 8.65
N ILE A 558 2.69 12.59 9.97
CA ILE A 558 1.89 13.68 10.56
C ILE A 558 2.47 15.04 10.20
N GLN A 559 3.78 15.23 10.35
CA GLN A 559 4.40 16.53 10.11
C GLN A 559 4.33 16.99 8.66
N ARG A 560 4.35 16.04 7.70
CA ARG A 560 4.19 16.32 6.27
C ARG A 560 2.73 16.68 5.94
N ASP A 561 1.76 15.95 6.51
CA ASP A 561 0.40 15.92 5.99
C ASP A 561 -0.64 16.68 6.85
N LYS A 562 -0.23 17.22 8.01
CA LYS A 562 -1.11 17.88 9.01
C LYS A 562 -2.04 18.98 8.47
N ASN A 563 -1.73 19.62 7.34
CA ASN A 563 -2.55 20.71 6.78
C ASN A 563 -3.65 20.24 5.82
N HIS A 564 -3.69 18.97 5.40
CA HIS A 564 -4.68 18.49 4.43
C HIS A 564 -6.08 18.35 5.04
N PRO A 565 -7.11 19.09 4.59
CA PRO A 565 -8.47 18.97 5.11
C PRO A 565 -9.12 17.60 4.85
N SER A 566 -8.67 16.87 3.82
CA SER A 566 -9.15 15.53 3.49
C SER A 566 -8.88 14.47 4.56
N ILE A 567 -7.78 14.60 5.30
CA ILE A 567 -7.36 13.59 6.26
C ILE A 567 -8.17 13.70 7.54
N PHE A 568 -8.87 12.63 7.92
CA PHE A 568 -9.73 12.58 9.12
C PHE A 568 -9.15 11.69 10.23
N THR A 569 -8.26 10.76 9.90
CA THR A 569 -7.59 9.87 10.87
C THR A 569 -6.10 9.73 10.61
N TRP A 570 -5.33 9.55 11.69
CA TRP A 570 -3.97 9.03 11.68
C TRP A 570 -3.98 7.56 12.10
N SER A 571 -3.67 6.65 11.17
CA SER A 571 -3.56 5.22 11.46
C SER A 571 -2.14 4.85 11.91
N THR A 572 -2.02 4.14 13.03
CA THR A 572 -0.73 3.79 13.67
C THR A 572 -0.07 2.52 13.13
N GLY A 573 -0.68 1.87 12.14
CA GLY A 573 -0.08 0.75 11.40
C GLY A 573 -1.12 -0.26 10.94
N ASN A 574 -0.64 -1.24 10.17
CA ASN A 574 -1.43 -2.38 9.69
C ASN A 574 -0.71 -3.67 10.09
N GLU A 575 -1.41 -4.61 10.71
CA GLU A 575 -0.89 -5.96 11.01
C GLU A 575 0.45 -6.00 11.76
N ALA A 576 0.81 -4.90 12.44
CA ALA A 576 2.03 -4.77 13.22
C ALA A 576 1.85 -5.11 14.72
N GLY A 577 0.83 -5.94 15.02
CA GLY A 577 0.42 -6.25 16.39
C GLY A 577 -0.06 -5.04 17.19
N LEU A 578 0.14 -5.07 18.50
CA LEU A 578 -0.08 -3.95 19.41
C LEU A 578 0.99 -3.99 20.52
N GLY A 579 1.67 -2.88 20.74
CA GLY A 579 2.84 -2.81 21.63
C GLY A 579 3.12 -1.41 22.14
N PRO A 580 4.13 -1.22 23.02
CA PRO A 580 4.42 0.06 23.68
C PRO A 580 4.60 1.25 22.72
N VAL A 581 5.25 1.05 21.57
CA VAL A 581 5.47 2.13 20.60
C VAL A 581 4.16 2.69 20.01
N HIS A 582 3.13 1.88 19.84
CA HIS A 582 1.83 2.34 19.35
C HIS A 582 1.16 3.32 20.33
N TYR A 583 1.34 3.10 21.65
CA TYR A 583 0.90 4.06 22.66
C TYR A 583 1.75 5.34 22.63
N GLN A 584 3.05 5.23 22.36
CA GLN A 584 3.92 6.41 22.18
C GLN A 584 3.51 7.23 20.94
N MET A 585 3.10 6.57 19.85
CA MET A 585 2.52 7.24 18.68
C MET A 585 1.21 7.95 19.04
N ALA A 586 0.32 7.29 19.77
CA ALA A 586 -0.93 7.88 20.22
C ALA A 586 -0.72 9.12 21.10
N ASP A 587 0.23 9.05 22.04
CA ASP A 587 0.63 10.19 22.88
C ASP A 587 1.17 11.34 22.02
N TYR A 588 2.03 11.04 21.04
CA TYR A 588 2.57 12.05 20.13
C TYR A 588 1.48 12.71 19.29
N ALA A 589 0.58 11.95 18.67
CA ALA A 589 -0.52 12.51 17.88
C ALA A 589 -1.40 13.43 18.72
N THR A 590 -1.73 13.02 19.95
CA THR A 590 -2.52 13.83 20.89
C THR A 590 -1.82 15.14 21.26
N GLU A 591 -0.48 15.15 21.30
CA GLU A 591 0.31 16.35 21.58
C GLU A 591 0.36 17.32 20.40
N VAL A 592 0.48 16.81 19.16
CA VAL A 592 0.75 17.65 17.97
C VAL A 592 -0.49 17.96 17.12
N ASP A 593 -1.54 17.15 17.18
CA ASP A 593 -2.77 17.34 16.40
C ASP A 593 -4.01 16.83 17.15
N GLY A 594 -4.78 17.78 17.70
CA GLY A 594 -6.08 17.50 18.33
C GLY A 594 -7.27 17.56 17.38
N THR A 595 -7.06 17.71 16.06
CA THR A 595 -8.13 17.96 15.08
C THR A 595 -8.56 16.72 14.28
N ARG A 596 -7.95 15.57 14.55
CA ARG A 596 -8.16 14.28 13.84
C ARG A 596 -8.16 13.12 14.81
N PHE A 597 -8.70 11.98 14.37
CA PHE A 597 -8.80 10.78 15.19
C PHE A 597 -7.59 9.85 15.03
N LEU A 598 -7.32 9.05 16.05
CA LEU A 598 -6.42 7.91 15.92
C LEU A 598 -7.16 6.68 15.40
N TYR A 599 -6.47 5.86 14.63
CA TYR A 599 -6.96 4.57 14.15
C TYR A 599 -5.84 3.52 14.28
N HIS A 600 -6.19 2.26 14.47
CA HIS A 600 -5.22 1.16 14.46
C HIS A 600 -5.91 -0.12 14.04
N GLN A 601 -5.29 -0.87 13.14
CA GLN A 601 -5.80 -2.18 12.73
C GLN A 601 -4.79 -3.27 13.09
N ALA A 602 -4.96 -3.86 14.27
CA ALA A 602 -4.19 -5.02 14.68
C ALA A 602 -4.66 -6.29 13.94
N ASN A 603 -3.76 -7.27 13.80
CA ASN A 603 -4.15 -8.59 13.30
C ASN A 603 -5.04 -9.32 14.35
N ASN A 604 -5.88 -10.26 13.91
CA ASN A 604 -6.82 -11.05 14.74
C ASN A 604 -7.90 -10.24 15.48
N GLY A 605 -8.33 -9.08 14.95
CA GLY A 605 -9.47 -8.33 15.48
C GLY A 605 -9.21 -7.62 16.82
N GLY A 606 -7.94 -7.38 17.17
CA GLY A 606 -7.58 -6.62 18.35
C GLY A 606 -8.02 -5.16 18.26
N VAL A 607 -8.77 -4.68 19.26
CA VAL A 607 -9.17 -3.28 19.35
C VAL A 607 -8.12 -2.49 20.13
N ALA A 608 -7.53 -1.46 19.53
CA ALA A 608 -6.61 -0.57 20.22
C ALA A 608 -7.38 0.31 21.23
N PRO A 609 -7.03 0.29 22.53
CA PRO A 609 -7.76 1.06 23.54
C PRO A 609 -7.62 2.59 23.41
N PHE A 610 -6.54 3.06 22.79
CA PHE A 610 -6.32 4.50 22.55
C PHE A 610 -7.08 5.02 21.32
N ALA A 611 -7.54 4.14 20.43
CA ALA A 611 -8.24 4.53 19.22
C ALA A 611 -9.72 4.82 19.53
N PRO A 612 -10.23 6.03 19.21
CA PRO A 612 -11.63 6.37 19.42
C PRO A 612 -12.59 5.74 18.40
N ILE A 613 -12.08 5.06 17.36
CA ILE A 613 -12.84 4.35 16.34
C ILE A 613 -12.48 2.87 16.41
N ILE A 614 -13.48 1.99 16.29
CA ILE A 614 -13.29 0.54 16.19
C ILE A 614 -13.11 0.18 14.72
N GLY A 615 -12.03 -0.55 14.45
CA GLY A 615 -11.62 -0.94 13.12
C GLY A 615 -11.67 -2.44 12.83
N PRO A 616 -12.85 -3.09 12.87
CA PRO A 616 -12.92 -4.53 12.61
C PRO A 616 -12.50 -4.84 11.17
N ARG A 617 -11.96 -6.04 10.97
CA ARG A 617 -11.44 -6.52 9.68
C ARG A 617 -12.20 -7.76 9.23
N TYR A 618 -12.63 -7.78 7.96
CA TYR A 618 -13.28 -8.92 7.30
C TYR A 618 -14.46 -9.54 8.09
N VAL A 619 -15.17 -8.73 8.86
CA VAL A 619 -16.37 -9.16 9.60
C VAL A 619 -17.56 -9.35 8.67
N SER A 620 -18.42 -10.30 9.00
CA SER A 620 -19.73 -10.48 8.38
C SER A 620 -20.77 -9.47 8.90
N PRO A 621 -21.91 -9.28 8.20
CA PRO A 621 -22.99 -8.43 8.71
C PRO A 621 -23.50 -8.86 10.10
N ASP A 622 -23.59 -10.16 10.37
CA ASP A 622 -24.02 -10.66 11.68
C ASP A 622 -23.01 -10.32 12.79
N GLU A 623 -21.70 -10.40 12.49
CA GLU A 623 -20.64 -10.01 13.45
C GLU A 623 -20.62 -8.50 13.71
N LEU A 624 -21.00 -7.66 12.73
CA LEU A 624 -21.20 -6.23 12.96
C LEU A 624 -22.34 -5.98 13.96
N VAL A 625 -23.44 -6.73 13.85
CA VAL A 625 -24.54 -6.65 14.83
C VAL A 625 -24.06 -7.08 16.21
N ASP A 626 -23.25 -8.15 16.31
CA ASP A 626 -22.68 -8.60 17.59
C ASP A 626 -21.80 -7.51 18.25
N ILE A 627 -21.07 -6.70 17.47
CA ILE A 627 -20.29 -5.56 17.98
C ILE A 627 -21.22 -4.48 18.55
N VAL A 628 -22.30 -4.14 17.84
CA VAL A 628 -23.24 -3.08 18.27
C VAL A 628 -24.11 -3.53 19.45
N ASP A 629 -24.41 -4.83 19.55
CA ASP A 629 -25.17 -5.41 20.67
C ASP A 629 -24.33 -5.51 21.96
N ASP A 630 -23.00 -5.33 21.87
CA ASP A 630 -22.13 -5.17 23.05
C ASP A 630 -22.32 -3.79 23.68
N GLY A 631 -23.30 -3.68 24.57
CA GLY A 631 -23.65 -2.40 25.22
C GLY A 631 -22.57 -1.76 26.10
N ASP A 632 -21.41 -2.41 26.30
CA ASP A 632 -20.24 -1.83 26.94
C ASP A 632 -19.34 -1.07 25.94
N GLU A 633 -19.58 -1.20 24.63
CA GLU A 633 -18.81 -0.58 23.56
C GLU A 633 -19.62 0.54 22.86
N GLN A 634 -19.13 1.77 22.97
CA GLN A 634 -19.82 2.99 22.49
C GLN A 634 -19.03 3.74 21.42
N ARG A 635 -17.91 3.19 20.93
CA ARG A 635 -17.14 3.86 19.87
C ARG A 635 -17.76 3.65 18.49
N PRO A 636 -17.66 4.62 17.56
CA PRO A 636 -18.05 4.40 16.17
C PRO A 636 -17.28 3.23 15.54
N VAL A 637 -17.94 2.50 14.66
CA VAL A 637 -17.38 1.36 13.93
C VAL A 637 -17.19 1.74 12.46
N ILE A 638 -15.93 1.72 12.02
CA ILE A 638 -15.54 1.94 10.61
C ILE A 638 -14.61 0.79 10.23
N MET A 639 -15.05 -0.10 9.34
CA MET A 639 -14.24 -1.26 8.94
C MET A 639 -13.01 -0.81 8.15
N GLY A 640 -11.81 -1.17 8.61
CA GLY A 640 -10.57 -0.83 7.90
C GLY A 640 -10.39 -1.62 6.61
N GLU A 641 -10.88 -2.87 6.60
CA GLU A 641 -10.98 -3.71 5.40
C GLU A 641 -12.22 -4.59 5.51
N TYR A 642 -13.05 -4.61 4.48
CA TYR A 642 -14.17 -5.54 4.35
C TYR A 642 -14.39 -5.92 2.88
N SER A 643 -15.16 -6.99 2.64
CA SER A 643 -15.55 -7.44 1.30
C SER A 643 -14.38 -7.57 0.31
N HIS A 644 -13.53 -8.58 0.52
CA HIS A 644 -12.35 -8.86 -0.31
C HIS A 644 -12.68 -9.07 -1.80
N ALA A 645 -12.13 -8.25 -2.69
CA ALA A 645 -12.49 -8.08 -4.09
C ALA A 645 -11.62 -8.89 -5.07
N MET A 646 -11.00 -9.98 -4.60
CA MET A 646 -10.20 -10.86 -5.45
C MET A 646 -11.02 -11.60 -6.49
N GLY A 647 -10.76 -11.27 -7.77
CA GLY A 647 -11.45 -11.84 -8.92
C GLY A 647 -12.96 -11.61 -8.86
N ASN A 648 -13.76 -12.63 -9.20
CA ASN A 648 -15.23 -12.50 -9.16
C ASN A 648 -15.75 -12.58 -7.71
N SER A 649 -15.99 -11.42 -7.09
CA SER A 649 -16.30 -11.29 -5.67
C SER A 649 -17.40 -10.24 -5.35
N LEU A 650 -17.30 -9.53 -4.21
CA LEU A 650 -18.26 -8.56 -3.64
C LEU A 650 -19.69 -9.10 -3.47
N GLY A 651 -19.80 -10.37 -3.09
CA GLY A 651 -21.08 -10.90 -2.59
C GLY A 651 -21.54 -10.16 -1.32
N LEU A 652 -22.86 -10.10 -1.11
CA LEU A 652 -23.49 -9.56 0.11
C LEU A 652 -23.36 -8.04 0.34
N MET A 653 -22.97 -7.24 -0.65
CA MET A 653 -22.91 -5.79 -0.50
C MET A 653 -24.21 -5.17 0.00
N LYS A 654 -25.36 -5.62 -0.51
CA LYS A 654 -26.67 -5.15 -0.05
C LYS A 654 -26.89 -5.44 1.45
N PRO A 655 -26.81 -6.69 1.95
CA PRO A 655 -26.89 -6.99 3.39
C PRO A 655 -25.95 -6.15 4.26
N PHE A 656 -24.69 -5.93 3.85
CA PHE A 656 -23.78 -5.05 4.60
C PHE A 656 -24.34 -3.65 4.77
N TRP A 657 -24.76 -3.01 3.68
CA TRP A 657 -25.24 -1.63 3.71
C TRP A 657 -26.62 -1.47 4.34
N GLU A 658 -27.47 -2.50 4.28
CA GLU A 658 -28.70 -2.55 5.08
C GLU A 658 -28.37 -2.58 6.58
N THR A 659 -27.47 -3.46 7.02
CA THR A 659 -27.03 -3.53 8.43
C THR A 659 -26.38 -2.23 8.91
N ILE A 660 -25.49 -1.64 8.10
CA ILE A 660 -24.85 -0.35 8.43
C ILE A 660 -25.90 0.73 8.66
N ARG A 661 -26.90 0.84 7.79
CA ARG A 661 -27.94 1.89 7.89
C ARG A 661 -29.00 1.63 8.96
N GLU A 662 -29.09 0.40 9.47
CA GLU A 662 -29.97 0.04 10.59
C GLU A 662 -29.41 0.43 11.97
N HIS A 663 -28.09 0.64 12.07
CA HIS A 663 -27.39 0.86 13.33
C HIS A 663 -26.52 2.12 13.29
N ASP A 664 -26.89 3.16 14.05
CA ASP A 664 -26.20 4.46 14.08
C ASP A 664 -24.68 4.38 14.31
N GLN A 665 -24.20 3.43 15.11
CA GLN A 665 -22.78 3.23 15.43
C GLN A 665 -21.96 2.71 14.23
N LEU A 666 -22.59 2.06 13.25
CA LEU A 666 -21.93 1.52 12.06
C LEU A 666 -21.88 2.61 10.98
N GLN A 667 -20.68 3.01 10.58
CA GLN A 667 -20.52 4.11 9.61
C GLN A 667 -19.85 3.66 8.30
N GLY A 668 -19.87 2.37 8.00
CA GLY A 668 -19.30 1.81 6.77
C GLY A 668 -17.85 1.38 6.93
N GLY A 669 -17.03 1.61 5.91
CA GLY A 669 -15.64 1.17 5.89
C GLY A 669 -15.02 1.13 4.50
N PHE A 670 -13.90 0.44 4.37
CA PHE A 670 -13.08 0.42 3.16
C PHE A 670 -13.02 -0.97 2.52
N VAL A 671 -13.52 -1.10 1.29
CA VAL A 671 -13.41 -2.35 0.51
C VAL A 671 -11.95 -2.69 0.24
N TRP A 672 -11.56 -3.97 0.33
CA TRP A 672 -10.23 -4.43 -0.09
C TRP A 672 -10.29 -5.07 -1.48
N ASP A 673 -9.76 -4.50 -2.55
CA ASP A 673 -9.18 -3.15 -2.64
C ASP A 673 -9.53 -2.45 -3.97
N TRP A 674 -8.86 -1.34 -4.25
CA TRP A 674 -9.13 -0.52 -5.44
C TRP A 674 -8.67 -1.20 -6.72
N VAL A 675 -7.41 -1.62 -6.84
CA VAL A 675 -6.78 -1.93 -8.12
C VAL A 675 -5.92 -3.19 -8.09
N ASP A 676 -6.13 -4.07 -9.08
CA ASP A 676 -5.28 -5.27 -9.25
C ASP A 676 -3.81 -4.89 -9.43
N GLN A 677 -2.94 -5.49 -8.63
CA GLN A 677 -1.50 -5.19 -8.66
C GLN A 677 -0.76 -6.02 -9.73
N THR A 678 -1.28 -6.11 -10.96
CA THR A 678 -0.55 -6.82 -12.04
C THR A 678 0.47 -5.91 -12.74
N LEU A 679 1.60 -6.46 -13.18
CA LEU A 679 2.66 -5.75 -13.91
C LEU A 679 2.68 -6.18 -15.39
N PHE A 680 3.02 -5.28 -16.30
CA PHE A 680 3.37 -5.65 -17.66
C PHE A 680 4.81 -6.15 -17.70
N GLU A 681 4.99 -7.39 -18.12
CA GLU A 681 6.31 -8.01 -18.35
C GLU A 681 6.44 -8.43 -19.82
N GLU A 682 7.69 -8.48 -20.31
CA GLU A 682 7.99 -9.04 -21.64
C GLU A 682 7.77 -10.56 -21.64
N LEU A 683 7.03 -11.06 -22.63
CA LEU A 683 6.88 -12.48 -22.83
C LEU A 683 8.07 -13.00 -23.63
N ARG A 684 9.07 -13.53 -22.91
CA ARG A 684 10.21 -14.24 -23.50
C ARG A 684 9.98 -15.73 -23.40
N ILE A 685 10.19 -16.47 -24.48
CA ILE A 685 10.06 -17.93 -24.50
C ILE A 685 11.35 -18.61 -24.93
N THR A 686 11.57 -19.83 -24.44
CA THR A 686 12.55 -20.78 -24.99
C THR A 686 11.79 -21.91 -25.71
N PRO A 687 12.10 -22.22 -26.98
CA PRO A 687 11.34 -23.20 -27.75
C PRO A 687 11.52 -24.64 -27.26
N ASP A 688 10.45 -25.44 -27.38
CA ASP A 688 10.50 -26.90 -27.26
C ASP A 688 10.86 -27.56 -28.60
N GLU A 689 11.99 -28.28 -28.65
CA GLU A 689 12.48 -28.89 -29.88
C GLU A 689 11.78 -30.20 -30.28
N THR A 690 10.89 -30.73 -29.44
CA THR A 690 10.24 -32.03 -29.67
C THR A 690 9.06 -31.97 -30.66
N GLY A 691 8.59 -30.77 -30.98
CA GLY A 691 7.41 -30.55 -31.82
C GLY A 691 6.07 -30.79 -31.11
N HIS A 692 6.09 -30.88 -29.77
CA HIS A 692 4.90 -30.92 -28.92
C HIS A 692 4.35 -29.53 -28.56
N ASP A 693 5.02 -28.45 -29.00
CA ASP A 693 4.67 -27.05 -28.75
C ASP A 693 4.60 -26.72 -27.23
N ASN A 694 5.42 -27.39 -26.41
CA ASN A 694 5.53 -27.13 -24.96
C ASN A 694 6.59 -26.06 -24.65
N ASP A 695 6.55 -24.93 -25.35
CA ASP A 695 7.51 -23.84 -25.18
C ASP A 695 7.53 -23.35 -23.72
N GLY A 696 8.73 -23.03 -23.22
CA GLY A 696 8.92 -22.54 -21.85
C GLY A 696 8.86 -21.01 -21.80
N ALA A 697 7.89 -20.45 -21.08
CA ALA A 697 7.82 -19.02 -20.81
C ALA A 697 8.77 -18.64 -19.66
N LEU A 698 9.61 -17.64 -19.89
CA LEU A 698 10.50 -17.08 -18.87
C LEU A 698 9.71 -16.06 -18.04
N HIS A 699 9.79 -16.19 -16.73
CA HIS A 699 9.19 -15.27 -15.77
C HIS A 699 10.26 -14.54 -14.97
N GLY A 700 10.01 -13.29 -14.60
CA GLY A 700 10.97 -12.47 -13.86
C GLY A 700 12.13 -12.03 -14.75
N ASN A 701 13.36 -12.14 -14.25
CA ASN A 701 14.56 -11.65 -14.95
C ASN A 701 15.71 -12.67 -15.01
N PRO A 702 15.50 -13.88 -15.57
CA PRO A 702 16.58 -14.83 -15.76
C PRO A 702 17.57 -14.31 -16.82
N SER A 703 18.83 -14.66 -16.67
CA SER A 703 19.93 -14.18 -17.53
C SER A 703 20.42 -15.27 -18.47
N VAL A 704 20.76 -14.90 -19.71
CA VAL A 704 21.42 -15.82 -20.65
C VAL A 704 22.93 -15.67 -20.49
N VAL A 705 23.63 -16.79 -20.32
CA VAL A 705 25.09 -16.84 -20.12
C VAL A 705 25.73 -17.76 -21.15
N GLU A 706 27.00 -17.51 -21.48
CA GLU A 706 27.77 -18.37 -22.38
C GLU A 706 28.18 -19.67 -21.68
N THR A 707 28.06 -20.81 -22.37
CA THR A 707 28.55 -22.10 -21.87
C THR A 707 30.04 -22.23 -22.18
N GLU A 708 30.89 -21.82 -21.24
CA GLU A 708 32.33 -22.05 -21.39
C GLU A 708 32.66 -23.55 -21.18
N THR A 709 32.65 -24.34 -22.25
CA THR A 709 33.21 -25.71 -22.26
C THR A 709 34.42 -25.79 -23.19
N GLU A 710 35.30 -26.78 -23.00
CA GLU A 710 36.51 -26.93 -23.84
C GLU A 710 36.20 -27.25 -25.33
N THR A 711 34.94 -27.53 -25.69
CA THR A 711 34.57 -28.11 -26.99
C THR A 711 33.33 -27.53 -27.69
N ASP A 712 32.52 -26.70 -27.05
CA ASP A 712 31.34 -26.07 -27.66
C ASP A 712 31.09 -24.67 -27.08
N ASP A 713 30.74 -23.72 -27.94
CA ASP A 713 30.39 -22.33 -27.59
C ASP A 713 28.86 -22.20 -27.76
N GLY A 714 28.10 -22.40 -26.69
CA GLY A 714 26.62 -22.32 -26.66
C GLY A 714 26.10 -21.33 -25.62
N SER A 715 24.80 -21.39 -25.34
CA SER A 715 24.15 -20.53 -24.36
C SER A 715 23.32 -21.32 -23.36
N ALA A 716 23.29 -20.84 -22.13
CA ALA A 716 22.58 -21.44 -21.02
C ALA A 716 21.77 -20.40 -20.25
N LEU A 717 20.76 -20.85 -19.50
CA LEU A 717 19.88 -20.00 -18.71
C LEU A 717 20.31 -19.99 -17.24
N ALA A 718 20.70 -18.84 -16.72
CA ALA A 718 21.02 -18.63 -15.32
C ALA A 718 19.80 -18.09 -14.54
N LEU A 719 19.39 -18.84 -13.52
CA LEU A 719 18.38 -18.44 -12.53
C LEU A 719 19.06 -17.90 -11.28
N SER A 720 18.63 -16.73 -10.82
CA SER A 720 19.39 -15.90 -9.86
C SER A 720 19.23 -16.31 -8.40
N GLY A 721 18.30 -17.21 -8.08
CA GLY A 721 17.81 -17.44 -6.73
C GLY A 721 16.73 -16.44 -6.30
N LEU A 722 16.44 -15.38 -7.05
CA LEU A 722 15.30 -14.51 -6.78
C LEU A 722 14.07 -15.00 -7.57
N ASP A 723 13.05 -14.16 -7.75
CA ASP A 723 11.82 -14.56 -8.46
C ASP A 723 12.04 -14.60 -9.99
N ASP A 724 12.81 -15.59 -10.46
CA ASP A 724 12.93 -15.98 -11.87
C ASP A 724 12.80 -17.50 -12.07
N TRP A 725 12.13 -17.92 -13.14
CA TRP A 725 11.91 -19.34 -13.48
C TRP A 725 11.46 -19.50 -14.94
N VAL A 726 11.37 -20.76 -15.40
CA VAL A 726 10.71 -21.11 -16.67
C VAL A 726 9.45 -21.90 -16.37
N GLU A 727 8.32 -21.52 -16.99
CA GLU A 727 7.04 -22.20 -16.87
C GLU A 727 6.56 -22.71 -18.23
N LEU A 728 6.24 -24.00 -18.30
CA LEU A 728 5.60 -24.58 -19.48
C LEU A 728 4.10 -24.63 -19.19
N TYR A 729 3.32 -23.98 -20.06
CA TYR A 729 1.87 -23.92 -19.89
C TYR A 729 1.26 -25.33 -19.87
N ARG A 730 0.10 -25.45 -19.25
CA ARG A 730 -0.52 -26.75 -19.03
C ARG A 730 -0.94 -27.41 -20.37
N ASP A 731 -0.26 -28.50 -20.71
CA ASP A 731 -0.63 -29.40 -21.82
C ASP A 731 -0.90 -30.84 -21.35
N PRO A 732 -1.88 -31.57 -21.93
CA PRO A 732 -2.10 -32.99 -21.65
C PRO A 732 -0.88 -33.91 -21.85
N SER A 733 0.08 -33.57 -22.71
CA SER A 733 1.31 -34.35 -22.89
C SER A 733 2.19 -34.36 -21.64
N LEU A 734 2.10 -33.31 -20.82
CA LEU A 734 2.84 -33.17 -19.56
C LEU A 734 2.15 -33.87 -18.37
N ASP A 735 0.90 -34.31 -18.51
CA ASP A 735 0.14 -35.00 -17.46
C ASP A 735 0.45 -36.53 -17.42
N ILE A 736 1.74 -36.86 -17.32
CA ILE A 736 2.29 -38.24 -17.32
C ILE A 736 1.88 -38.96 -16.02
N GLY A 737 1.04 -40.00 -16.14
CA GLY A 737 0.49 -40.73 -14.99
C GLY A 737 0.67 -42.25 -15.03
N GLU A 738 1.16 -42.80 -16.13
CA GLU A 738 1.48 -44.24 -16.21
C GLU A 738 2.91 -44.49 -15.71
N PRO A 739 3.23 -45.72 -15.23
CA PRO A 739 4.58 -46.05 -14.79
C PRO A 739 5.57 -46.01 -15.96
N GLY A 740 6.64 -45.22 -15.83
CA GLY A 740 7.58 -44.94 -16.92
C GLY A 740 7.74 -43.43 -17.10
N LEU A 741 8.84 -42.86 -16.59
CA LEU A 741 9.11 -41.41 -16.65
C LEU A 741 10.62 -41.21 -16.52
N THR A 742 11.17 -40.28 -17.28
CA THR A 742 12.51 -39.73 -17.04
C THR A 742 12.44 -38.21 -17.09
N VAL A 743 13.02 -37.57 -16.08
CA VAL A 743 13.26 -36.12 -16.03
C VAL A 743 14.76 -35.93 -15.86
N GLU A 744 15.38 -35.21 -16.78
CA GLU A 744 16.81 -34.92 -16.73
C GLU A 744 17.12 -33.45 -17.01
N ALA A 745 18.22 -32.97 -16.46
CA ALA A 745 18.74 -31.64 -16.71
C ALA A 745 20.28 -31.63 -16.69
N VAL A 746 20.89 -30.73 -17.46
CA VAL A 746 22.31 -30.38 -17.33
C VAL A 746 22.38 -29.04 -16.62
N ILE A 747 22.98 -29.03 -15.43
CA ILE A 747 22.94 -27.90 -14.50
C ILE A 747 24.32 -27.54 -13.97
N LYS A 748 24.47 -26.28 -13.58
CA LYS A 748 25.59 -25.78 -12.79
C LYS A 748 25.03 -25.08 -11.54
N PRO A 749 24.90 -25.80 -10.41
CA PRO A 749 24.44 -25.23 -9.14
C PRO A 749 25.36 -24.09 -8.69
N ARG A 750 24.82 -23.05 -8.04
CA ARG A 750 25.59 -21.88 -7.58
C ARG A 750 25.35 -21.57 -6.10
N GLU A 751 26.27 -20.82 -5.52
CA GLU A 751 26.11 -20.23 -4.18
C GLU A 751 25.54 -18.79 -4.26
N PRO A 752 24.89 -18.30 -3.18
CA PRO A 752 24.53 -19.05 -1.98
C PRO A 752 23.37 -20.04 -2.25
N TRP A 753 23.34 -21.16 -1.53
CA TRP A 753 22.13 -22.00 -1.45
C TRP A 753 20.98 -21.26 -0.75
N THR A 754 19.78 -21.36 -1.31
CA THR A 754 18.63 -20.48 -0.99
C THR A 754 17.45 -21.17 -0.32
N GLY A 755 17.56 -22.47 0.00
CA GLY A 755 16.48 -23.23 0.63
C GLY A 755 15.63 -24.05 -0.34
N ALA A 756 15.24 -23.47 -1.47
CA ALA A 756 14.20 -24.05 -2.32
C ALA A 756 14.71 -25.03 -3.38
N ASP A 757 15.93 -24.77 -3.86
CA ASP A 757 16.53 -25.14 -5.16
C ASP A 757 15.86 -26.29 -5.96
N PRO A 758 14.71 -26.04 -6.63
CA PRO A 758 14.06 -27.04 -7.47
C PRO A 758 14.59 -26.96 -8.89
N TYR A 759 14.92 -28.10 -9.50
CA TYR A 759 15.41 -28.11 -10.89
C TYR A 759 14.28 -28.25 -11.89
N VAL A 760 13.52 -29.34 -11.84
CA VAL A 760 12.38 -29.56 -12.73
C VAL A 760 11.22 -30.17 -11.96
N THR A 761 10.08 -29.50 -11.94
CA THR A 761 8.92 -29.91 -11.13
C THR A 761 7.63 -29.85 -11.92
N LYS A 762 6.66 -30.69 -11.53
CA LYS A 762 5.23 -30.55 -11.90
C LYS A 762 4.40 -30.40 -10.62
N GLY A 763 4.83 -29.44 -9.79
CA GLY A 763 4.27 -29.22 -8.47
C GLY A 763 4.58 -30.33 -7.47
N ASN A 764 4.13 -30.15 -6.23
CA ASN A 764 4.43 -31.06 -5.13
C ASN A 764 3.62 -32.37 -5.11
N THR A 765 2.72 -32.58 -6.08
CA THR A 765 1.76 -33.69 -6.09
C THR A 765 1.77 -34.50 -7.38
N GLN A 766 2.85 -34.41 -8.17
CA GLN A 766 3.07 -35.30 -9.33
C GLN A 766 4.52 -35.79 -9.40
N TYR A 767 5.50 -34.93 -9.66
CA TYR A 767 6.93 -35.26 -9.57
C TYR A 767 7.80 -34.01 -9.38
N ALA A 768 8.98 -34.19 -8.78
CA ALA A 768 10.03 -33.17 -8.77
C ALA A 768 11.42 -33.77 -8.69
N LEU A 769 12.35 -33.16 -9.42
CA LEU A 769 13.80 -33.30 -9.27
C LEU A 769 14.32 -31.99 -8.65
N GLN A 770 14.90 -32.08 -7.45
CA GLN A 770 15.23 -30.91 -6.63
C GLN A 770 16.32 -31.23 -5.61
N MET A 771 16.94 -30.20 -5.02
CA MET A 771 17.70 -30.37 -3.78
C MET A 771 16.73 -30.40 -2.58
N ALA A 772 16.87 -31.39 -1.70
CA ALA A 772 16.14 -31.46 -0.44
C ALA A 772 16.78 -30.58 0.65
N ASP A 773 18.10 -30.44 0.59
CA ASP A 773 18.94 -29.56 1.40
C ASP A 773 20.22 -29.26 0.61
N ALA A 774 21.14 -28.45 1.15
CA ALA A 774 22.36 -28.05 0.47
C ALA A 774 23.28 -29.23 0.04
N GLU A 775 23.10 -30.43 0.59
CA GLU A 775 23.98 -31.58 0.36
C GLU A 775 23.25 -32.79 -0.27
N THR A 776 21.92 -32.73 -0.42
CA THR A 776 21.10 -33.88 -0.79
C THR A 776 20.23 -33.61 -2.02
N LEU A 777 20.48 -34.36 -3.09
CA LEU A 777 19.61 -34.38 -4.28
C LEU A 777 18.44 -35.35 -4.06
N GLU A 778 17.28 -34.97 -4.54
CA GLU A 778 16.02 -35.70 -4.39
C GLU A 778 15.29 -35.84 -5.73
N TRP A 779 14.76 -37.04 -5.96
CA TRP A 779 13.77 -37.32 -7.01
C TRP A 779 12.57 -38.01 -6.40
N PHE A 780 11.38 -37.45 -6.59
CA PHE A 780 10.14 -38.07 -6.14
C PHE A 780 9.05 -38.10 -7.21
N VAL A 781 8.13 -39.07 -7.05
CA VAL A 781 6.81 -39.06 -7.67
C VAL A 781 5.74 -39.15 -6.59
N TYR A 782 4.56 -38.61 -6.87
CA TYR A 782 3.41 -38.71 -5.96
C TYR A 782 2.48 -39.83 -6.42
N ASP A 783 2.26 -40.82 -5.56
CA ASP A 783 1.32 -41.92 -5.82
C ASP A 783 -0.14 -41.43 -5.60
N PRO A 784 -1.11 -41.80 -6.46
CA PRO A 784 -2.52 -41.48 -6.28
C PRO A 784 -3.15 -41.91 -4.95
N ASP A 785 -2.54 -42.83 -4.21
CA ASP A 785 -2.94 -43.22 -2.84
C ASP A 785 -2.41 -42.25 -1.76
N GLU A 786 -2.03 -41.04 -2.16
CA GLU A 786 -1.57 -39.91 -1.33
C GLU A 786 -0.21 -40.11 -0.65
N GLU A 787 0.72 -40.82 -1.31
CA GLU A 787 2.05 -41.12 -0.79
C GLU A 787 3.16 -40.51 -1.67
N TRP A 788 4.08 -39.75 -1.07
CA TRP A 788 5.33 -39.36 -1.73
C TRP A 788 6.27 -40.54 -1.77
N VAL A 789 6.67 -40.95 -2.96
CA VAL A 789 7.67 -41.99 -3.15
C VAL A 789 8.93 -41.33 -3.65
N THR A 790 9.98 -41.43 -2.84
CA THR A 790 11.17 -40.59 -2.97
C THR A 790 12.44 -41.44 -3.00
N VAL A 791 13.41 -41.02 -3.80
CA VAL A 791 14.82 -41.42 -3.69
C VAL A 791 15.66 -40.18 -3.45
N SER A 792 16.56 -40.24 -2.48
CA SER A 792 17.47 -39.14 -2.14
C SER A 792 18.88 -39.67 -2.00
N ALA A 793 19.87 -38.86 -2.39
CA ALA A 793 21.28 -39.21 -2.30
C ALA A 793 22.15 -37.97 -2.09
N PRO A 794 23.31 -38.10 -1.42
CA PRO A 794 24.25 -37.00 -1.30
C PRO A 794 24.78 -36.58 -2.68
N VAL A 795 24.97 -35.29 -2.89
CA VAL A 795 25.62 -34.75 -4.10
C VAL A 795 27.14 -34.99 -4.08
N PRO A 796 27.81 -34.99 -5.25
CA PRO A 796 29.28 -35.04 -5.33
C PRO A 796 29.98 -33.91 -4.56
N ASP A 797 31.24 -34.14 -4.16
CA ASP A 797 32.05 -33.14 -3.43
C ASP A 797 32.30 -31.84 -4.25
N ASP A 798 32.17 -31.90 -5.58
CA ASP A 798 32.38 -30.81 -6.54
C ASP A 798 31.09 -30.20 -7.10
N TRP A 799 29.95 -30.41 -6.43
CA TRP A 799 28.60 -30.02 -6.87
C TRP A 799 28.44 -28.55 -7.32
N THR A 800 29.00 -27.62 -6.55
CA THR A 800 28.83 -26.17 -6.76
C THR A 800 29.79 -25.65 -7.83
N ASP A 801 29.29 -24.77 -8.70
CA ASP A 801 30.03 -24.11 -9.77
C ASP A 801 30.69 -25.09 -10.77
N THR A 802 30.15 -26.31 -10.86
CA THR A 802 30.55 -27.36 -11.81
C THR A 802 29.33 -27.86 -12.58
N TRP A 803 29.53 -28.23 -13.84
CA TRP A 803 28.46 -28.80 -14.68
C TRP A 803 28.20 -30.26 -14.29
N HIS A 804 26.93 -30.59 -14.08
CA HIS A 804 26.45 -31.94 -13.78
C HIS A 804 25.25 -32.31 -14.65
N HIS A 805 25.21 -33.55 -15.11
CA HIS A 805 23.99 -34.17 -15.64
C HIS A 805 23.23 -34.83 -14.49
N VAL A 806 21.98 -34.46 -14.28
CA VAL A 806 21.11 -35.02 -13.22
C VAL A 806 19.90 -35.69 -13.87
N ALA A 807 19.53 -36.89 -13.40
CA ALA A 807 18.35 -37.59 -13.93
C ALA A 807 17.59 -38.38 -12.88
N GLY A 808 16.28 -38.14 -12.81
CA GLY A 808 15.30 -38.94 -12.07
C GLY A 808 14.55 -39.89 -13.01
N VAL A 809 14.55 -41.18 -12.71
CA VAL A 809 13.93 -42.21 -13.58
C VAL A 809 12.94 -43.06 -12.80
N HIS A 810 11.69 -43.16 -13.28
CA HIS A 810 10.73 -44.17 -12.86
C HIS A 810 10.73 -45.32 -13.87
N THR A 811 11.36 -46.44 -13.52
CA THR A 811 11.52 -47.61 -14.42
C THR A 811 10.23 -48.40 -14.68
N GLY A 812 9.19 -48.16 -13.88
CA GLY A 812 7.96 -48.97 -13.83
C GLY A 812 7.91 -49.89 -12.61
N SER A 813 9.06 -50.12 -11.95
CA SER A 813 9.16 -50.92 -10.72
C SER A 813 9.97 -50.27 -9.60
N GLU A 814 10.73 -49.23 -9.91
CA GLU A 814 11.52 -48.44 -8.97
C GLU A 814 11.80 -47.04 -9.51
N LEU A 815 11.99 -46.09 -8.59
CA LEU A 815 12.64 -44.81 -8.83
C LEU A 815 14.15 -45.00 -8.75
N GLN A 816 14.88 -44.30 -9.61
CA GLN A 816 16.33 -44.27 -9.68
C GLN A 816 16.78 -42.81 -9.81
N LEU A 817 17.89 -42.46 -9.16
CA LEU A 817 18.50 -41.13 -9.20
C LEU A 817 19.94 -41.23 -9.71
N TYR A 818 20.27 -40.44 -10.72
CA TYR A 818 21.57 -40.42 -11.38
C TYR A 818 22.21 -39.03 -11.33
N VAL A 819 23.53 -39.01 -11.19
CA VAL A 819 24.38 -37.83 -11.41
C VAL A 819 25.57 -38.26 -12.28
N ASP A 820 25.83 -37.54 -13.38
CA ASP A 820 26.92 -37.80 -14.32
C ASP A 820 26.96 -39.26 -14.83
N GLY A 821 25.77 -39.84 -15.03
CA GLY A 821 25.59 -41.23 -15.44
C GLY A 821 25.79 -42.28 -14.33
N GLU A 822 26.21 -41.89 -13.12
CA GLU A 822 26.34 -42.77 -11.96
C GLU A 822 25.01 -42.91 -11.20
N LEU A 823 24.59 -44.15 -10.90
CA LEU A 823 23.39 -44.42 -10.11
C LEU A 823 23.68 -44.16 -8.62
N LEU A 824 23.05 -43.14 -8.05
CA LEU A 824 23.23 -42.76 -6.66
C LEU A 824 22.28 -43.49 -5.69
N GLY A 825 21.07 -43.82 -6.14
CA GLY A 825 20.08 -44.45 -5.26
C GLY A 825 18.87 -45.02 -5.99
N THR A 826 18.11 -45.87 -5.29
CA THR A 826 16.87 -46.47 -5.79
C THR A 826 15.80 -46.62 -4.70
N THR A 827 14.53 -46.46 -5.06
CA THR A 827 13.37 -46.73 -4.19
C THR A 827 12.32 -47.54 -4.95
N ALA A 828 11.85 -48.66 -4.38
CA ALA A 828 10.88 -49.53 -5.05
C ALA A 828 9.52 -48.85 -5.21
N HIS A 829 8.98 -48.82 -6.43
CA HIS A 829 7.70 -48.23 -6.76
C HIS A 829 7.15 -48.77 -8.08
N SER A 830 5.96 -49.37 -8.06
CA SER A 830 5.29 -49.90 -9.26
C SER A 830 3.88 -49.33 -9.44
N GLY A 831 3.52 -48.33 -8.62
CA GLY A 831 2.27 -47.62 -8.68
C GLY A 831 2.21 -46.65 -9.84
N ARG A 832 1.05 -46.01 -9.99
CA ARG A 832 0.85 -44.93 -10.97
C ARG A 832 1.45 -43.64 -10.44
N ILE A 833 1.60 -42.67 -11.33
CA ILE A 833 1.95 -41.31 -10.94
C ILE A 833 0.67 -40.49 -10.94
N ASN A 834 0.44 -39.70 -9.89
CA ASN A 834 -0.71 -38.82 -9.82
C ASN A 834 -0.66 -37.75 -10.93
N ARG A 835 -1.83 -37.25 -11.33
CA ARG A 835 -1.92 -36.14 -12.29
C ARG A 835 -2.21 -34.84 -11.53
N ALA A 836 -1.33 -33.86 -11.69
CA ALA A 836 -1.41 -32.56 -11.06
C ALA A 836 -1.98 -31.49 -12.02
N ARG A 837 -2.50 -30.40 -11.45
CA ARG A 837 -2.97 -29.24 -12.25
C ARG A 837 -1.87 -28.20 -12.48
N GLN A 838 -0.79 -28.30 -11.71
CA GLN A 838 0.36 -27.42 -11.74
C GLN A 838 1.09 -27.52 -13.10
N PRO A 839 1.62 -26.41 -13.61
CA PRO A 839 2.48 -26.42 -14.79
C PRO A 839 3.82 -27.12 -14.52
N VAL A 840 4.52 -27.52 -15.59
CA VAL A 840 5.93 -27.90 -15.45
C VAL A 840 6.74 -26.63 -15.25
N ASN A 841 7.65 -26.62 -14.29
CA ASN A 841 8.53 -25.50 -14.01
C ASN A 841 10.00 -25.95 -14.00
N VAL A 842 10.88 -25.09 -14.51
CA VAL A 842 12.33 -25.14 -14.28
C VAL A 842 12.66 -24.04 -13.28
N GLY A 843 13.29 -24.38 -12.15
CA GLY A 843 13.67 -23.40 -11.13
C GLY A 843 12.61 -23.03 -10.09
N ARG A 844 11.37 -23.55 -10.22
CA ARG A 844 10.26 -23.30 -9.28
C ARG A 844 9.44 -24.57 -9.00
N ASN A 845 8.83 -24.64 -7.83
CA ASN A 845 7.75 -25.59 -7.52
C ASN A 845 6.42 -24.83 -7.36
N ALA A 846 5.61 -24.79 -8.43
CA ALA A 846 4.34 -24.05 -8.43
C ALA A 846 3.29 -24.57 -7.42
N GLY A 847 3.53 -25.72 -6.78
CA GLY A 847 2.69 -26.23 -5.70
C GLY A 847 3.10 -25.75 -4.30
N LEU A 848 4.29 -25.17 -4.14
CA LEU A 848 4.85 -24.72 -2.86
C LEU A 848 5.21 -23.22 -2.87
N HIS A 849 5.74 -22.73 -3.99
CA HIS A 849 6.30 -21.38 -4.12
C HIS A 849 5.22 -20.38 -4.55
N GLY A 850 4.30 -20.10 -3.62
CA GLY A 850 3.27 -19.06 -3.71
C GLY A 850 3.56 -17.85 -2.80
N ASP A 851 2.53 -17.08 -2.47
CA ASP A 851 2.63 -15.82 -1.70
C ASP A 851 3.11 -15.99 -0.25
N GLY A 852 2.86 -17.16 0.34
CA GLY A 852 3.31 -17.53 1.68
C GLY A 852 4.67 -18.23 1.72
N TYR A 853 5.39 -18.32 0.59
CA TYR A 853 6.68 -19.01 0.55
C TYR A 853 7.79 -18.15 1.17
N GLU A 854 8.41 -18.69 2.22
CA GLU A 854 9.60 -18.12 2.85
C GLU A 854 10.84 -18.54 2.06
N GLY A 855 11.50 -17.56 1.43
CA GLY A 855 12.77 -17.81 0.77
C GLY A 855 12.85 -17.38 -0.68
N TRP A 856 13.89 -17.91 -1.29
CA TRP A 856 14.44 -17.58 -2.60
C TRP A 856 14.39 -18.84 -3.49
N LEU A 857 14.24 -18.68 -4.81
CA LEU A 857 14.06 -19.79 -5.75
C LEU A 857 15.40 -20.44 -6.15
N SER A 858 15.42 -21.21 -7.24
CA SER A 858 16.62 -21.90 -7.71
C SER A 858 17.74 -20.93 -8.07
N ASN A 859 18.94 -21.23 -7.61
CA ASN A 859 20.17 -20.53 -7.98
C ASN A 859 21.09 -21.49 -8.74
N ALA A 860 20.82 -21.67 -10.03
CA ALA A 860 21.57 -22.57 -10.89
C ALA A 860 21.58 -22.06 -12.34
N VAL A 861 22.56 -22.54 -13.12
CA VAL A 861 22.59 -22.37 -14.57
C VAL A 861 22.12 -23.66 -15.23
N PHE A 862 21.23 -23.57 -16.21
CA PHE A 862 20.64 -24.70 -16.93
C PHE A 862 21.09 -24.66 -18.39
N ASP A 863 21.74 -25.73 -18.83
CA ASP A 863 22.17 -25.93 -20.21
C ASP A 863 21.11 -26.71 -21.00
N SER A 864 20.46 -27.69 -20.40
CA SER A 864 19.32 -28.35 -21.03
C SER A 864 18.36 -28.98 -20.03
N VAL A 865 17.09 -29.12 -20.43
CA VAL A 865 16.04 -29.84 -19.69
C VAL A 865 15.28 -30.76 -20.63
N ARG A 866 15.11 -32.03 -20.23
CA ARG A 866 14.36 -33.02 -21.01
C ARG A 866 13.40 -33.83 -20.15
N ILE A 867 12.23 -34.13 -20.72
CA ILE A 867 11.21 -34.97 -20.10
C ILE A 867 10.76 -36.05 -21.08
N TYR A 868 10.72 -37.29 -20.63
CA TYR A 868 10.26 -38.45 -21.40
C TYR A 868 9.11 -39.16 -20.68
N ASP A 869 8.09 -39.59 -21.40
CA ASP A 869 6.99 -40.43 -20.88
C ASP A 869 7.36 -41.93 -20.80
N ARG A 870 8.66 -42.22 -20.73
CA ARG A 870 9.26 -43.54 -20.58
C ARG A 870 10.52 -43.47 -19.74
N ALA A 871 10.95 -44.63 -19.25
CA ALA A 871 12.25 -44.76 -18.60
C ALA A 871 13.39 -44.82 -19.64
N LEU A 872 14.41 -43.98 -19.46
CA LEU A 872 15.69 -44.11 -20.15
C LEU A 872 16.63 -45.11 -19.45
N SER A 873 17.50 -45.73 -20.23
CA SER A 873 18.66 -46.46 -19.71
C SER A 873 19.89 -45.54 -19.61
N PRO A 874 20.89 -45.87 -18.77
CA PRO A 874 22.09 -45.03 -18.62
C PRO A 874 22.85 -44.76 -19.93
N ALA A 875 22.79 -45.67 -20.90
CA ALA A 875 23.44 -45.49 -22.20
C ALA A 875 22.71 -44.50 -23.12
N GLU A 876 21.47 -44.13 -22.80
CA GLU A 876 20.68 -43.16 -23.57
C GLU A 876 20.93 -41.72 -23.13
N PHE A 877 21.40 -41.49 -21.88
CA PHE A 877 21.77 -40.16 -21.38
C PHE A 877 22.86 -39.50 -22.24
N GLU A 878 23.84 -40.29 -22.70
CA GLU A 878 24.96 -39.81 -23.54
C GLU A 878 24.59 -39.65 -25.03
N SER A 879 23.31 -39.85 -25.41
CA SER A 879 22.89 -39.76 -26.81
C SER A 879 22.17 -38.44 -27.10
N ASP A 880 22.55 -37.77 -28.20
CA ASP A 880 21.84 -36.59 -28.72
C ASP A 880 20.46 -36.93 -29.33
N ARG A 881 19.93 -38.12 -29.06
CA ARG A 881 18.68 -38.59 -29.65
C ARG A 881 17.51 -38.11 -28.81
N THR A 882 16.83 -37.09 -29.30
CA THR A 882 15.67 -36.46 -28.65
C THR A 882 14.35 -36.72 -29.37
N ASP A 883 14.36 -37.58 -30.42
CA ASP A 883 13.22 -37.87 -31.30
C ASP A 883 11.93 -38.31 -30.57
N ASP A 884 12.03 -38.76 -29.31
CA ASP A 884 10.92 -39.25 -28.49
C ASP A 884 10.80 -38.60 -27.11
N ALA A 885 11.46 -37.46 -26.89
CA ALA A 885 11.21 -36.61 -25.73
C ALA A 885 9.84 -35.92 -25.86
N VAL A 886 9.20 -35.62 -24.73
CA VAL A 886 7.96 -34.82 -24.64
C VAL A 886 8.28 -33.33 -24.48
N VAL A 887 9.44 -33.03 -23.89
CA VAL A 887 10.00 -31.68 -23.75
C VAL A 887 11.50 -31.76 -24.00
N HIS A 888 12.02 -30.83 -24.80
CA HIS A 888 13.46 -30.58 -24.93
C HIS A 888 13.72 -29.07 -25.00
N LEU A 889 14.16 -28.51 -23.89
CA LEU A 889 14.62 -27.12 -23.79
C LEU A 889 16.14 -27.10 -23.84
N THR A 890 16.71 -26.47 -24.88
CA THR A 890 18.16 -26.35 -25.08
C THR A 890 18.73 -25.04 -24.57
N PHE A 891 17.88 -24.03 -24.31
CA PHE A 891 18.30 -22.67 -23.96
C PHE A 891 19.24 -22.00 -24.98
N GLU A 892 19.31 -22.51 -26.21
CA GLU A 892 20.11 -21.95 -27.31
C GLU A 892 19.37 -20.87 -28.13
N GLU A 893 18.04 -20.85 -28.02
CA GLU A 893 17.18 -19.87 -28.68
C GLU A 893 16.19 -19.28 -27.69
N PHE A 894 15.99 -17.96 -27.78
CA PHE A 894 14.95 -17.22 -27.07
C PHE A 894 14.17 -16.37 -28.07
N ARG A 895 12.85 -16.25 -27.87
CA ARG A 895 11.96 -15.44 -28.72
C ARG A 895 11.15 -14.46 -27.87
N ASP A 896 11.06 -13.23 -28.33
CA ASP A 896 10.17 -12.21 -27.76
C ASP A 896 8.79 -12.31 -28.44
N GLU A 897 7.74 -12.60 -27.67
CA GLU A 897 6.36 -12.75 -28.16
C GLU A 897 5.42 -11.61 -27.71
N GLY A 898 5.98 -10.51 -27.20
CA GLY A 898 5.24 -9.32 -26.80
C GLY A 898 5.26 -9.11 -25.29
N THR A 899 4.12 -8.75 -24.70
CA THR A 899 3.98 -8.50 -23.27
C THR A 899 2.75 -9.20 -22.68
N PHE A 900 2.79 -9.49 -21.39
CA PHE A 900 1.67 -10.06 -20.63
C PHE A 900 1.52 -9.40 -19.27
N ARG A 901 0.39 -9.62 -18.59
CA ARG A 901 0.17 -9.17 -17.20
C ARG A 901 0.64 -10.25 -16.24
N SER A 902 1.76 -10.00 -15.58
CA SER A 902 2.34 -10.82 -14.53
C SER A 902 1.70 -10.52 -13.18
N TYR A 903 1.49 -11.57 -12.41
CA TYR A 903 1.16 -11.52 -10.98
C TYR A 903 2.33 -12.05 -10.12
N GLY A 904 3.50 -12.31 -10.72
CA GLY A 904 4.63 -12.88 -10.02
C GLY A 904 4.37 -14.31 -9.56
N SER A 905 4.84 -14.65 -8.37
CA SER A 905 4.76 -16.02 -7.84
C SER A 905 3.36 -16.44 -7.38
N SER A 906 2.41 -15.51 -7.19
CA SER A 906 1.06 -15.83 -6.72
C SER A 906 0.02 -14.81 -7.21
N PRO A 907 -1.19 -15.26 -7.59
CA PRO A 907 -2.27 -14.36 -8.00
C PRO A 907 -2.94 -13.62 -6.84
N PHE A 908 -2.46 -13.78 -5.59
CA PHE A 908 -3.10 -13.17 -4.42
C PHE A 908 -3.03 -11.62 -4.44
N CYS A 909 -2.22 -11.01 -5.30
CA CYS A 909 -2.15 -9.56 -5.55
C CYS A 909 -3.24 -8.98 -6.46
N ILE A 910 -4.20 -9.81 -6.90
CA ILE A 910 -5.29 -9.45 -7.82
C ILE A 910 -6.56 -9.28 -6.99
N ASN A 911 -6.67 -8.16 -6.25
CA ASN A 911 -7.74 -7.90 -5.28
C ASN A 911 -8.62 -6.70 -5.62
N GLY A 912 -8.49 -6.13 -6.82
CA GLY A 912 -9.04 -4.81 -7.14
C GLY A 912 -10.45 -4.81 -7.70
N THR A 913 -11.24 -3.83 -7.31
CA THR A 913 -12.52 -3.50 -7.99
C THR A 913 -12.34 -2.91 -9.40
N VAL A 914 -11.13 -2.48 -9.76
CA VAL A 914 -10.70 -2.19 -11.13
C VAL A 914 -9.51 -3.05 -11.53
N PHE A 915 -9.39 -3.36 -12.82
CA PHE A 915 -8.16 -3.92 -13.36
C PHE A 915 -7.01 -2.92 -13.24
N ALA A 916 -5.76 -3.37 -13.37
CA ALA A 916 -4.56 -2.51 -13.24
C ALA A 916 -4.56 -1.27 -14.17
N ASP A 917 -5.25 -1.34 -15.32
CA ASP A 917 -5.46 -0.25 -16.28
C ASP A 917 -6.68 0.64 -15.98
N ARG A 918 -7.26 0.51 -14.78
CA ARG A 918 -8.42 1.25 -14.26
C ARG A 918 -9.75 0.94 -14.95
N THR A 919 -9.79 -0.10 -15.79
CA THR A 919 -11.05 -0.61 -16.32
C THR A 919 -11.92 -1.16 -15.18
N PRO A 920 -13.16 -0.66 -14.97
CA PRO A 920 -14.08 -1.18 -13.97
C PRO A 920 -14.38 -2.67 -14.12
N GLN A 921 -14.28 -3.43 -13.03
CA GLN A 921 -14.77 -4.81 -12.99
C GLN A 921 -16.28 -4.85 -12.70
N PRO A 922 -17.00 -5.94 -13.02
CA PRO A 922 -18.45 -6.03 -12.81
C PRO A 922 -18.91 -5.70 -11.37
N GLU A 923 -18.15 -6.14 -10.37
CA GLU A 923 -18.40 -5.93 -8.95
C GLU A 923 -18.39 -4.44 -8.53
N LEU A 924 -17.65 -3.57 -9.23
CA LEU A 924 -17.66 -2.14 -8.94
C LEU A 924 -19.04 -1.51 -9.21
N TRP A 925 -19.83 -2.08 -10.13
CA TRP A 925 -21.22 -1.64 -10.37
C TRP A 925 -22.16 -1.99 -9.21
N GLU A 926 -21.94 -3.14 -8.56
CA GLU A 926 -22.68 -3.51 -7.35
C GLU A 926 -22.32 -2.54 -6.21
N LEU A 927 -21.03 -2.18 -6.11
CA LEU A 927 -20.57 -1.17 -5.15
C LEU A 927 -21.24 0.19 -5.39
N LYS A 928 -21.28 0.68 -6.64
CA LYS A 928 -21.98 1.93 -7.01
C LYS A 928 -23.43 1.91 -6.58
N LYS A 929 -24.11 0.78 -6.76
CA LYS A 929 -25.52 0.62 -6.38
C LYS A 929 -25.70 0.61 -4.85
N ALA A 930 -24.83 -0.09 -4.11
CA ALA A 930 -24.89 -0.11 -2.65
C ALA A 930 -24.57 1.26 -2.02
N HIS A 931 -23.60 1.98 -2.60
CA HIS A 931 -23.11 3.28 -2.14
C HIS A 931 -23.93 4.48 -2.65
N GLN A 932 -24.99 4.27 -3.43
CA GLN A 932 -25.70 5.39 -4.04
C GLN A 932 -26.25 6.37 -2.98
N PRO A 933 -26.06 7.68 -3.15
CA PRO A 933 -26.46 8.70 -2.17
C PRO A 933 -27.96 9.02 -2.20
N VAL A 934 -28.74 8.38 -3.08
CA VAL A 934 -30.20 8.56 -3.14
C VAL A 934 -30.86 7.20 -3.13
N GLU A 935 -31.70 6.97 -2.13
CA GLU A 935 -32.47 5.74 -1.97
C GLU A 935 -33.89 5.96 -2.51
N ILE A 936 -34.39 5.04 -3.34
CA ILE A 936 -35.69 5.16 -4.00
C ILE A 936 -36.44 3.85 -3.77
N ASP A 937 -37.45 3.89 -2.91
CA ASP A 937 -38.23 2.72 -2.52
C ASP A 937 -39.69 2.82 -3.00
N PRO A 938 -40.28 1.73 -3.49
CA PRO A 938 -41.69 1.72 -3.85
C PRO A 938 -42.57 1.78 -2.60
N VAL A 939 -43.46 2.79 -2.53
CA VAL A 939 -44.57 2.82 -1.56
C VAL A 939 -45.79 2.12 -2.17
N ASP A 940 -46.12 2.48 -3.42
CA ASP A 940 -47.08 1.79 -4.27
C ASP A 940 -46.65 1.88 -5.74
N ALA A 941 -45.95 0.83 -6.19
CA ALA A 941 -45.45 0.74 -7.56
C ALA A 941 -46.55 0.76 -8.63
N VAL A 942 -47.82 0.49 -8.29
CA VAL A 942 -48.94 0.55 -9.25
C VAL A 942 -49.39 1.99 -9.50
N SER A 943 -49.41 2.81 -8.45
CA SER A 943 -49.76 4.23 -8.57
C SER A 943 -48.55 5.13 -8.84
N GLY A 944 -47.35 4.55 -8.88
CA GLY A 944 -46.11 5.32 -9.05
C GLY A 944 -45.69 6.07 -7.80
N GLU A 945 -46.21 5.71 -6.63
CA GLU A 945 -45.84 6.35 -5.37
C GLU A 945 -44.52 5.75 -4.87
N VAL A 946 -43.51 6.61 -4.71
CA VAL A 946 -42.15 6.25 -4.29
C VAL A 946 -41.71 7.11 -3.12
N ALA A 947 -40.95 6.54 -2.19
CA ALA A 947 -40.23 7.26 -1.15
C ALA A 947 -38.80 7.49 -1.65
N ILE A 948 -38.35 8.73 -1.60
CA ILE A 948 -37.01 9.14 -2.00
C ILE A 948 -36.29 9.68 -0.77
N ALA A 949 -35.24 8.99 -0.35
CA ALA A 949 -34.40 9.37 0.77
C ALA A 949 -33.11 10.01 0.25
N ASN A 950 -32.81 11.23 0.74
CA ASN A 950 -31.56 11.91 0.45
C ASN A 950 -30.49 11.47 1.47
N ARG A 951 -29.49 10.71 1.01
CA ARG A 951 -28.34 10.24 1.80
C ARG A 951 -27.04 11.00 1.47
N PHE A 952 -27.12 12.09 0.73
CA PHE A 952 -26.07 13.09 0.76
C PHE A 952 -26.01 13.74 2.14
N HIS A 953 -24.83 14.16 2.55
CA HIS A 953 -24.56 14.83 3.82
C HIS A 953 -24.75 16.35 3.70
N PHE A 954 -24.48 16.93 2.53
CA PHE A 954 -24.50 18.39 2.31
C PHE A 954 -25.17 18.83 1.00
N THR A 955 -25.63 17.89 0.16
CA THR A 955 -26.22 18.20 -1.17
C THR A 955 -27.75 17.99 -1.17
N PRO A 956 -28.56 19.04 -1.34
CA PRO A 956 -30.01 18.90 -1.54
C PRO A 956 -30.33 18.33 -2.93
N LEU A 957 -31.46 17.63 -3.06
CA LEU A 957 -31.80 16.96 -4.34
C LEU A 957 -32.26 17.90 -5.45
N ASP A 958 -32.51 19.19 -5.18
CA ASP A 958 -32.84 20.19 -6.20
C ASP A 958 -31.60 20.69 -6.97
N GLU A 959 -30.39 20.37 -6.49
CA GLU A 959 -29.13 20.54 -7.22
C GLU A 959 -28.87 19.42 -8.24
N LEU A 960 -29.70 18.38 -8.27
CA LEU A 960 -29.58 17.23 -9.17
C LEU A 960 -30.74 17.17 -10.17
N GLU A 961 -30.53 16.45 -11.27
CA GLU A 961 -31.59 16.17 -12.23
C GLU A 961 -32.17 14.77 -11.97
N THR A 962 -33.48 14.69 -11.75
CA THR A 962 -34.18 13.41 -11.62
C THR A 962 -35.08 13.17 -12.83
N THR A 963 -34.88 12.03 -13.49
CA THR A 963 -35.66 11.57 -14.65
C THR A 963 -36.36 10.25 -14.36
N TRP A 964 -37.40 9.95 -15.11
CA TRP A 964 -38.10 8.67 -15.04
C TRP A 964 -38.49 8.16 -16.43
N GLU A 965 -38.53 6.84 -16.58
CA GLU A 965 -38.96 6.15 -17.79
C GLU A 965 -39.87 4.97 -17.44
N LEU A 966 -41.01 4.86 -18.11
CA LEU A 966 -41.87 3.68 -18.11
C LEU A 966 -41.64 2.90 -19.39
N THR A 967 -41.19 1.66 -19.28
CA THR A 967 -40.86 0.79 -20.42
C THR A 967 -41.77 -0.43 -20.48
N ASP A 968 -42.02 -0.97 -21.68
CA ASP A 968 -42.53 -2.32 -21.93
C ASP A 968 -41.41 -3.15 -22.57
N GLY A 969 -40.82 -4.06 -21.79
CA GLY A 969 -39.54 -4.68 -22.16
C GLY A 969 -38.46 -3.62 -22.39
N GLU A 970 -37.93 -3.54 -23.61
CA GLU A 970 -36.92 -2.54 -24.01
C GLU A 970 -37.52 -1.25 -24.60
N THR A 971 -38.85 -1.16 -24.75
CA THR A 971 -39.51 -0.04 -25.43
C THR A 971 -39.96 1.02 -24.43
N VAL A 972 -39.48 2.26 -24.55
CA VAL A 972 -39.97 3.40 -23.75
C VAL A 972 -41.41 3.74 -24.17
N VAL A 973 -42.32 3.68 -23.21
CA VAL A 973 -43.75 4.01 -23.36
C VAL A 973 -43.99 5.47 -22.96
N GLN A 974 -43.40 5.90 -21.85
CA GLN A 974 -43.46 7.26 -21.33
C GLN A 974 -42.14 7.60 -20.64
N GLU A 975 -41.79 8.89 -20.61
CA GLU A 975 -40.60 9.40 -19.92
C GLU A 975 -40.88 10.83 -19.44
N GLY A 976 -40.12 11.30 -18.46
CA GLY A 976 -40.22 12.67 -17.99
C GLY A 976 -39.21 13.00 -16.90
N THR A 977 -39.37 14.19 -16.32
CA THR A 977 -38.57 14.65 -15.18
C THR A 977 -39.41 14.68 -13.90
N LEU A 978 -38.72 14.67 -12.76
CA LEU A 978 -39.29 14.78 -11.44
C LEU A 978 -38.50 15.84 -10.66
N SER A 979 -39.16 16.89 -10.20
CA SER A 979 -38.51 17.89 -9.34
C SER A 979 -38.56 17.41 -7.89
N LEU A 980 -37.41 17.37 -7.24
CA LEU A 980 -37.24 17.01 -5.83
C LEU A 980 -36.73 18.23 -5.08
N GLU A 981 -37.22 18.44 -3.86
CA GLU A 981 -36.79 19.53 -2.95
C GLU A 981 -36.36 18.91 -1.60
N THR A 982 -35.80 17.69 -1.64
CA THR A 982 -35.46 16.93 -0.43
C THR A 982 -34.10 17.34 0.12
N GLU A 983 -34.08 17.91 1.32
CA GLU A 983 -32.86 18.31 2.02
C GLU A 983 -32.01 17.09 2.46
N PRO A 984 -30.69 17.26 2.70
CA PRO A 984 -29.83 16.20 3.23
C PRO A 984 -30.42 15.50 4.47
N GLY A 985 -30.43 14.16 4.45
CA GLY A 985 -30.98 13.32 5.52
C GLY A 985 -32.51 13.22 5.57
N GLU A 986 -33.25 13.95 4.73
CA GLU A 986 -34.71 13.88 4.68
C GLU A 986 -35.22 12.81 3.72
N THR A 987 -36.52 12.49 3.84
CA THR A 987 -37.22 11.57 2.93
C THR A 987 -38.52 12.22 2.45
N GLN A 988 -38.74 12.21 1.14
CA GLN A 988 -39.94 12.73 0.50
C GLN A 988 -40.71 11.59 -0.18
N THR A 989 -42.03 11.52 0.01
CA THR A 989 -42.90 10.65 -0.80
C THR A 989 -43.44 11.43 -1.99
N VAL A 990 -43.27 10.90 -3.19
CA VAL A 990 -43.67 11.53 -4.45
C VAL A 990 -44.41 10.55 -5.35
N SER A 991 -45.38 11.06 -6.11
CA SER A 991 -46.04 10.30 -7.17
C SER A 991 -45.36 10.61 -8.49
N VAL A 992 -44.75 9.60 -9.11
CA VAL A 992 -44.14 9.73 -10.44
C VAL A 992 -45.24 10.01 -11.47
N PRO A 993 -45.14 11.09 -12.28
CA PRO A 993 -46.25 11.60 -13.08
C PRO A 993 -46.42 10.85 -14.42
N PHE A 994 -46.49 9.52 -14.40
CA PHE A 994 -46.84 8.72 -15.58
C PHE A 994 -48.37 8.52 -15.67
N GLU A 995 -48.89 8.41 -16.89
CA GLU A 995 -50.28 8.04 -17.14
C GLU A 995 -50.41 6.51 -17.20
N GLU A 996 -51.47 5.91 -16.64
CA GLU A 996 -51.70 4.46 -16.72
C GLU A 996 -51.74 4.02 -18.21
N PRO A 997 -50.78 3.20 -18.69
CA PRO A 997 -50.73 2.82 -20.09
C PRO A 997 -51.84 1.83 -20.44
N GLU A 998 -52.18 1.72 -21.72
CA GLU A 998 -53.07 0.65 -22.19
C GLU A 998 -52.33 -0.70 -22.06
N LEU A 999 -52.75 -1.51 -21.08
CA LEU A 999 -52.05 -2.74 -20.75
C LEU A 999 -52.24 -3.83 -21.80
N GLU A 1000 -51.13 -4.30 -22.37
CA GLU A 1000 -51.13 -5.43 -23.29
C GLU A 1000 -51.00 -6.77 -22.53
N PRO A 1001 -51.83 -7.79 -22.84
CA PRO A 1001 -51.70 -9.10 -22.22
C PRO A 1001 -50.33 -9.73 -22.46
N GLY A 1002 -49.57 -9.93 -21.37
CA GLY A 1002 -48.22 -10.51 -21.42
C GLY A 1002 -47.08 -9.49 -21.50
N ALA A 1003 -47.38 -8.18 -21.55
CA ALA A 1003 -46.40 -7.11 -21.40
C ALA A 1003 -45.88 -7.00 -19.96
N GLU A 1004 -44.64 -6.53 -19.82
CA GLU A 1004 -44.00 -6.28 -18.53
C GLU A 1004 -43.58 -4.81 -18.46
N TYR A 1005 -44.27 -4.05 -17.61
CA TYR A 1005 -44.02 -2.62 -17.48
C TYR A 1005 -43.06 -2.31 -16.33
N TRP A 1006 -41.97 -1.62 -16.64
CA TRP A 1006 -40.94 -1.25 -15.67
C TRP A 1006 -40.83 0.26 -15.56
N LEU A 1007 -40.91 0.78 -14.33
CA LEU A 1007 -40.66 2.18 -14.04
C LEU A 1007 -39.22 2.32 -13.55
N THR A 1008 -38.40 3.06 -14.27
CA THR A 1008 -37.05 3.42 -13.84
C THR A 1008 -37.03 4.87 -13.41
N VAL A 1009 -36.46 5.16 -12.24
CA VAL A 1009 -36.17 6.52 -11.78
C VAL A 1009 -34.65 6.66 -11.68
N ARG A 1010 -34.10 7.75 -12.22
CA ARG A 1010 -32.66 8.03 -12.27
C ARG A 1010 -32.37 9.41 -11.72
N VAL A 1011 -31.26 9.54 -11.01
CA VAL A 1011 -30.74 10.80 -10.50
C VAL A 1011 -29.35 11.02 -11.08
N ALA A 1012 -29.12 12.19 -11.65
CA ALA A 1012 -27.89 12.55 -12.33
C ALA A 1012 -27.43 13.96 -11.96
N LEU A 1013 -26.16 14.26 -12.23
CA LEU A 1013 -25.59 15.60 -12.08
C LEU A 1013 -26.33 16.60 -12.98
N ALA A 1014 -26.76 17.74 -12.44
CA ALA A 1014 -27.36 18.81 -13.24
C ALA A 1014 -26.33 19.73 -13.94
N ALA A 1015 -25.07 19.68 -13.49
CA ALA A 1015 -23.97 20.50 -14.01
C ALA A 1015 -22.65 19.71 -14.01
N ASP A 1016 -21.68 20.17 -14.79
CA ASP A 1016 -20.34 19.60 -14.82
C ASP A 1016 -19.65 19.75 -13.46
N THR A 1017 -18.89 18.74 -13.08
CA THR A 1017 -18.02 18.71 -11.90
C THR A 1017 -16.59 18.42 -12.33
N GLU A 1018 -15.62 18.51 -11.40
CA GLU A 1018 -14.22 18.13 -11.69
C GLU A 1018 -14.06 16.65 -12.09
N TRP A 1019 -14.99 15.77 -11.70
CA TRP A 1019 -14.87 14.32 -11.89
C TRP A 1019 -15.84 13.71 -12.91
N ALA A 1020 -16.93 14.39 -13.25
CA ALA A 1020 -17.86 13.96 -14.30
C ALA A 1020 -18.67 15.13 -14.89
N ASP A 1021 -19.06 14.96 -16.14
CA ASP A 1021 -19.93 15.89 -16.87
C ASP A 1021 -21.39 15.84 -16.35
N ALA A 1022 -22.14 16.90 -16.63
CA ALA A 1022 -23.59 16.92 -16.43
C ALA A 1022 -24.27 15.71 -17.11
N GLY A 1023 -25.26 15.12 -16.44
CA GLY A 1023 -25.96 13.92 -16.88
C GLY A 1023 -25.34 12.60 -16.43
N HIS A 1024 -24.20 12.61 -15.70
CA HIS A 1024 -23.68 11.40 -15.06
C HIS A 1024 -24.64 10.88 -13.98
N GLU A 1025 -25.07 9.63 -14.10
CA GLU A 1025 -26.00 8.97 -13.18
C GLU A 1025 -25.31 8.61 -11.86
N VAL A 1026 -25.81 9.16 -10.75
CA VAL A 1026 -25.32 8.89 -9.38
C VAL A 1026 -26.18 7.86 -8.64
N ALA A 1027 -27.46 7.73 -9.00
CA ALA A 1027 -28.37 6.75 -8.43
C ALA A 1027 -29.45 6.35 -9.43
N PHE A 1028 -29.92 5.11 -9.33
CA PHE A 1028 -31.07 4.65 -10.10
C PHE A 1028 -31.88 3.61 -9.33
N CYS A 1029 -33.15 3.45 -9.67
CA CYS A 1029 -33.98 2.36 -9.17
C CYS A 1029 -34.93 1.86 -10.26
N LEU A 1030 -35.00 0.53 -10.40
CA LEU A 1030 -35.92 -0.16 -11.29
C LEU A 1030 -37.06 -0.74 -10.46
N LEU A 1031 -38.27 -0.23 -10.67
CA LEU A 1031 -39.46 -0.63 -9.96
C LEU A 1031 -40.34 -1.50 -10.85
N TYR A 1032 -40.61 -2.71 -10.39
CA TYR A 1032 -41.59 -3.58 -11.03
C TYR A 1032 -42.98 -3.05 -10.76
N THR A 1033 -43.57 -2.36 -11.74
CA THR A 1033 -44.97 -2.00 -11.67
C THR A 1033 -45.75 -3.29 -11.93
N SER A 1034 -46.59 -3.72 -10.98
CA SER A 1034 -47.36 -4.99 -11.12
C SER A 1034 -48.46 -4.93 -12.20
N LEU A 1035 -48.27 -4.12 -13.23
CA LEU A 1035 -49.08 -4.01 -14.44
C LEU A 1035 -48.93 -5.26 -15.34
N MET A 1036 -48.77 -6.46 -14.77
CA MET A 1036 -49.10 -7.68 -15.49
C MET A 1036 -50.59 -7.60 -15.84
N ALA A 1037 -50.91 -7.41 -17.12
CA ALA A 1037 -52.25 -7.57 -17.64
C ALA A 1037 -52.69 -9.05 -17.55
N LEU A 1038 -52.92 -9.53 -16.33
CA LEU A 1038 -53.74 -10.70 -16.08
C LEU A 1038 -55.19 -10.23 -16.00
N ALA A 1039 -55.94 -10.53 -17.05
CA ALA A 1039 -57.36 -10.27 -17.13
C ALA A 1039 -58.11 -10.76 -15.87
N SER A 1040 -58.61 -9.83 -15.05
CA SER A 1040 -59.62 -10.01 -13.98
C SER A 1040 -59.18 -10.73 -12.68
N PRO A 1041 -60.07 -10.78 -11.66
CA PRO A 1041 -60.23 -9.87 -10.52
C PRO A 1041 -59.24 -10.16 -9.36
N LEU A 1042 -57.93 -10.06 -9.59
CA LEU A 1042 -56.90 -10.23 -8.53
C LEU A 1042 -56.38 -8.90 -7.94
N ARG A 1043 -56.89 -7.74 -8.39
CA ARG A 1043 -56.54 -6.41 -7.86
C ARG A 1043 -56.77 -6.29 -6.33
N ASP A 1044 -57.68 -7.10 -5.77
CA ASP A 1044 -57.97 -7.14 -4.33
C ASP A 1044 -57.07 -8.08 -3.51
N VAL A 1045 -56.30 -8.98 -4.16
CA VAL A 1045 -55.39 -9.91 -3.48
C VAL A 1045 -54.02 -9.29 -3.26
N TYR A 1046 -53.55 -8.44 -4.19
CA TYR A 1046 -52.26 -7.73 -4.04
C TYR A 1046 -52.31 -6.47 -3.17
N LYS A 1047 -53.49 -5.87 -2.95
CA LYS A 1047 -53.69 -4.86 -1.88
C LYS A 1047 -53.52 -5.42 -0.46
N ARG A 1048 -53.31 -6.74 -0.33
CA ARG A 1048 -53.06 -7.46 0.91
C ARG A 1048 -51.76 -8.26 0.84
N GLN A 1049 -50.69 -7.70 0.28
CA GLN A 1049 -49.39 -8.10 0.81
C GLN A 1049 -49.28 -7.56 2.24
N PRO A 1050 -48.81 -8.37 3.21
CA PRO A 1050 -48.65 -7.89 4.56
C PRO A 1050 -47.66 -6.75 4.52
N ARG A 1051 -48.03 -5.63 5.15
CA ARG A 1051 -47.03 -4.70 5.68
C ARG A 1051 -46.00 -5.58 6.39
N TYR A 1052 -44.73 -5.45 6.04
CA TYR A 1052 -43.71 -5.61 7.07
C TYR A 1052 -44.00 -4.49 8.07
N ALA A 1053 -44.90 -4.81 9.00
CA ALA A 1053 -45.10 -4.02 10.19
C ALA A 1053 -43.83 -4.23 11.00
N ASP A 1054 -43.05 -3.17 11.08
CA ASP A 1054 -42.20 -2.80 12.21
C ASP A 1054 -42.69 -3.48 13.50
N ASP A 1055 -42.12 -4.63 13.83
CA ASP A 1055 -42.31 -5.31 15.10
C ASP A 1055 -40.96 -5.22 15.84
N ARG A 1056 -40.66 -4.00 16.31
CA ARG A 1056 -39.54 -3.61 17.21
C ARG A 1056 -39.47 -4.40 18.54
N ASN A 1057 -39.98 -5.64 18.63
CA ASN A 1057 -39.99 -6.37 19.89
C ASN A 1057 -40.19 -7.90 19.79
N SER A 1058 -39.49 -8.60 18.89
CA SER A 1058 -39.56 -10.08 18.90
C SER A 1058 -38.25 -10.85 18.68
N ASN A 1059 -37.08 -10.33 19.09
CA ASN A 1059 -35.85 -11.12 19.14
C ASN A 1059 -35.65 -11.88 20.48
N ARG A 1060 -36.67 -12.63 20.91
CA ARG A 1060 -36.56 -13.60 22.01
C ARG A 1060 -37.37 -14.86 21.71
N ALA A 1061 -36.87 -15.72 20.83
CA ALA A 1061 -37.03 -17.18 20.95
C ALA A 1061 -36.44 -17.95 19.75
N TYR A 1062 -35.12 -18.15 19.71
CA TYR A 1062 -34.55 -19.33 19.06
C TYR A 1062 -33.45 -19.96 19.93
N ARG A 1063 -33.86 -20.50 21.08
CA ARG A 1063 -33.08 -21.54 21.76
C ARG A 1063 -33.33 -22.87 21.05
N ARG A 1064 -32.33 -23.39 20.34
CA ARG A 1064 -32.28 -24.81 19.98
C ARG A 1064 -32.25 -25.65 21.27
N PRO A 1065 -33.11 -26.67 21.42
CA PRO A 1065 -33.02 -27.60 22.53
C PRO A 1065 -31.86 -28.57 22.28
N ALA A 1066 -30.99 -28.68 23.28
CA ALA A 1066 -29.97 -29.73 23.37
C ALA A 1066 -30.62 -31.12 23.28
N THR A 1067 -30.09 -31.99 22.44
CA THR A 1067 -30.12 -33.45 22.67
C THR A 1067 -29.03 -34.17 21.89
N ARG A 1068 -28.06 -34.69 22.67
CA ARG A 1068 -27.08 -35.78 22.46
C ARG A 1068 -26.09 -35.71 21.31
#